data_AF-A0A9W2ZZH7-F1
#
_entry.id   AF-A0A9W2ZZH7-F1
#
_cell.length_a   1.000
_cell.length_b   1.000
_cell.length_c   1.000
_cell.angle_alpha   90.00
_cell.angle_beta   90.00
_cell.angle_gamma   90.00
#
_symmetry.space_group_name_H-M   'P 1'
#
loop_
_entity.id
_entity.type
_entity.pdbx_description
1 polymer ?
#
loop_
_entity_poly.entity_id
_entity_poly.type
_entity_poly.pdbx_seq_one_letter_code
_entity_poly.pdbx_strand_id
1 'polypeptide(L)'
;MEQSSIWAVRPKRIIHSGTNFNDEMLLSADVKHTWAGPINSKLYSESLNNLSKVTEANLARLERVRSAPQTVYYKTPDQIFMQSSWADYSHMFAPKSAIGRSNDGDSSSVSSVSGASNFCYLCSTLEEHRSHMKVPKKLKVNQQPRIKYIAPPPKVRTKMIEEEPVEKLDNVYRIVVWTGDQPGSTTDANVFVTIKGDKNILYKKRLCRGSVNNKFCFCQGSKEIFYLKSPTLGNLEFLTIEHDGEEERHSWYCEKIEVTCMKTHNKWIFICQNWLSRHKGDFLTSRDLVAGHLKNQIEEYEVVVNTGKKKFAGTDARVFVTFIGTEGRSPKIELTAARAGVKKDVTLFERNSEDRFKVKFRNVGEIKKLRIEHDNSGMAPGWFLNRVLVQNIRDPKEIYYFILDGWISKDVGEGLLYREINAKRDLAPEVKKAAKKPIIIQKGKEILYEVQVRTGNVKFAGTDANVYIIIEGTKGRTKKLILDDAKNNFEKGMTDKFKVKAFDTGSIKSIYIGHDNSGPGAGWFCEDVTVRKFLTEEEQNDFLRKLKLKTRPKDKHKKTLSQKLRARSSSRQRDDQSDTDSLSESDEDSVSVGSYKDVFNVDGKPVKTPLYEEYYFVCKNWIALDEKDGLLERELHPKSKSIHFQDLK
;
A
#
# COMPACT_ATOMS: atom_id res chain seq x y z
N MET A 1 23.96 70.32 3.90
CA MET A 1 24.71 69.28 4.61
C MET A 1 23.71 68.25 5.10
N GLU A 2 23.94 66.99 4.69
CA GLU A 2 23.43 65.69 5.20
C GLU A 2 21.91 65.52 5.39
N GLN A 3 21.25 64.89 4.40
CA GLN A 3 20.79 63.47 4.35
C GLN A 3 19.53 63.23 5.23
N SER A 4 18.41 62.65 4.77
CA SER A 4 18.03 62.01 3.50
C SER A 4 16.53 61.64 3.58
N SER A 5 15.79 61.90 2.48
CA SER A 5 14.89 60.95 1.77
C SER A 5 13.69 60.29 2.48
N ILE A 6 12.49 60.07 1.92
CA ILE A 6 11.82 60.25 0.62
C ILE A 6 10.30 60.08 0.92
N TRP A 7 9.44 60.93 0.36
CA TRP A 7 7.98 60.73 0.33
C TRP A 7 7.58 60.08 -1.00
N ALA A 8 6.63 59.15 -1.00
CA ALA A 8 6.02 58.64 -2.23
C ALA A 8 4.49 58.67 -2.14
N VAL A 9 3.89 59.51 -3.00
CA VAL A 9 2.47 59.55 -3.36
C VAL A 9 2.26 58.74 -4.64
N ARG A 10 1.11 58.05 -4.72
CA ARG A 10 0.68 57.09 -5.77
C ARG A 10 0.45 57.71 -7.16
N PRO A 11 0.45 56.87 -8.22
CA PRO A 11 -0.43 57.07 -9.38
C PRO A 11 -1.43 55.92 -9.64
N LYS A 12 -2.43 56.25 -10.48
CA LYS A 12 -3.73 55.60 -10.72
C LYS A 12 -3.73 54.45 -11.76
N ARG A 13 -4.79 53.64 -11.68
CA ARG A 13 -5.26 52.57 -12.58
C ARG A 13 -5.44 52.99 -14.05
N ILE A 14 -5.26 52.03 -14.96
CA ILE A 14 -5.90 51.96 -16.28
C ILE A 14 -6.68 50.64 -16.38
N ILE A 15 -7.88 50.72 -16.96
CA ILE A 15 -8.85 49.65 -17.26
C ILE A 15 -8.98 49.58 -18.79
N HIS A 16 -9.33 48.39 -19.32
CA HIS A 16 -10.11 48.04 -20.54
C HIS A 16 -9.40 46.92 -21.34
N SER A 17 -10.04 45.93 -21.96
CA SER A 17 -11.45 45.51 -22.09
C SER A 17 -11.52 44.27 -23.01
N GLY A 18 -12.39 43.29 -22.69
CA GLY A 18 -13.13 42.43 -23.64
C GLY A 18 -12.36 41.34 -24.42
N THR A 19 -12.90 40.15 -24.75
CA THR A 19 -14.22 39.51 -24.58
C THR A 19 -14.13 38.06 -25.10
N ASN A 20 -14.67 37.07 -24.37
CA ASN A 20 -15.58 35.97 -24.83
C ASN A 20 -15.49 34.67 -23.99
N PHE A 21 -16.50 34.53 -23.10
CA PHE A 21 -17.38 33.40 -22.77
C PHE A 21 -16.92 31.91 -22.73
N ASN A 22 -17.12 31.33 -21.52
CA ASN A 22 -17.68 30.01 -21.08
C ASN A 22 -17.13 28.69 -21.67
N ASP A 23 -16.89 27.59 -20.93
CA ASP A 23 -17.17 27.18 -19.54
C ASP A 23 -16.25 25.97 -19.18
N GLU A 24 -16.22 25.61 -17.90
CA GLU A 24 -15.71 24.38 -17.23
C GLU A 24 -14.26 24.27 -16.66
N MET A 25 -14.26 24.09 -15.33
CA MET A 25 -13.28 23.48 -14.40
C MET A 25 -12.01 24.26 -13.97
N LEU A 26 -12.16 24.95 -12.83
CA LEU A 26 -11.12 25.66 -12.09
C LEU A 26 -10.27 24.77 -11.17
N LEU A 27 -8.97 24.78 -11.46
CA LEU A 27 -7.83 24.64 -10.54
C LEU A 27 -7.44 26.03 -9.97
N SER A 28 -6.62 26.00 -8.90
CA SER A 28 -5.84 27.10 -8.26
C SER A 28 -6.53 27.79 -7.08
N ALA A 29 -6.01 27.70 -5.84
CA ALA A 29 -4.76 28.21 -5.26
C ALA A 29 -4.97 29.58 -4.59
N ASP A 30 -5.38 29.57 -3.31
CA ASP A 30 -5.36 30.76 -2.46
C ASP A 30 -4.06 30.81 -1.65
N VAL A 31 -3.18 31.71 -2.08
CA VAL A 31 -2.04 32.23 -1.33
C VAL A 31 -2.56 33.12 -0.20
N LYS A 32 -2.31 32.75 1.06
CA LYS A 32 -2.50 33.64 2.21
C LYS A 32 -1.18 34.29 2.58
N HIS A 33 -1.07 35.59 2.33
CA HIS A 33 -0.10 36.46 3.00
C HIS A 33 -0.64 36.82 4.38
N THR A 34 0.10 36.52 5.45
CA THR A 34 -0.12 37.10 6.78
C THR A 34 1.00 38.06 7.10
N TRP A 35 0.62 39.32 7.36
CA TRP A 35 1.49 40.40 7.79
C TRP A 35 1.77 40.25 9.29
N ALA A 36 3.03 40.35 9.70
CA ALA A 36 3.45 40.38 11.11
C ALA A 36 4.08 41.75 11.39
N GLY A 37 3.31 42.65 12.00
CA GLY A 37 3.75 43.97 12.44
C GLY A 37 2.87 44.49 13.59
N PRO A 38 3.38 45.35 14.48
CA PRO A 38 2.69 45.75 15.70
C PRO A 38 1.43 46.58 15.42
N ILE A 39 0.36 46.25 16.13
CA ILE A 39 -0.97 46.85 15.99
C ILE A 39 -1.00 48.21 16.72
N ASN A 40 -1.32 49.28 15.98
CA ASN A 40 -1.49 50.63 16.53
C ASN A 40 -2.90 50.81 17.10
N SER A 41 -3.01 51.08 18.40
CA SER A 41 -4.28 51.14 19.14
C SER A 41 -5.14 52.39 18.87
N LYS A 42 -4.68 53.35 18.06
CA LYS A 42 -5.43 54.58 17.74
C LYS A 42 -6.33 54.49 16.51
N LEU A 43 -6.48 53.32 15.88
CA LEU A 43 -7.21 53.16 14.61
C LEU A 43 -8.52 52.36 14.70
N TYR A 44 -9.02 52.04 15.91
CA TYR A 44 -10.23 51.21 16.08
C TYR A 44 -11.26 51.85 17.03
N SER A 45 -12.55 51.60 16.73
CA SER A 45 -13.72 52.23 17.35
C SER A 45 -13.96 51.83 18.82
N GLU A 46 -14.83 52.59 19.51
CA GLU A 46 -15.18 52.45 20.95
C GLU A 46 -15.48 51.02 21.41
N SER A 47 -15.98 50.15 20.52
CA SER A 47 -16.32 48.77 20.84
C SER A 47 -15.12 47.88 21.21
N LEU A 48 -13.93 48.14 20.65
CA LEU A 48 -12.70 47.38 20.95
C LEU A 48 -11.99 47.88 22.22
N ASN A 49 -12.13 49.16 22.54
CA ASN A 49 -11.64 49.73 23.82
C ASN A 49 -12.42 49.19 25.03
N ASN A 50 -13.70 48.87 24.86
CA ASN A 50 -14.49 48.24 25.92
C ASN A 50 -14.08 46.78 26.17
N LEU A 51 -13.63 46.07 25.13
CA LEU A 51 -13.09 44.71 25.28
C LEU A 51 -11.77 44.68 26.06
N SER A 52 -10.88 45.66 25.87
CA SER A 52 -9.61 45.75 26.62
C SER A 52 -9.85 46.08 28.11
N LYS A 53 -10.79 46.97 28.42
CA LYS A 53 -11.13 47.32 29.82
C LYS A 53 -11.73 46.14 30.59
N VAL A 54 -12.55 45.31 29.93
CA VAL A 54 -13.13 44.11 30.56
C VAL A 54 -12.05 43.03 30.79
N THR A 55 -11.06 42.92 29.90
CA THR A 55 -9.94 41.98 30.08
C THR A 55 -8.99 42.42 31.20
N GLU A 56 -8.68 43.71 31.30
CA GLU A 56 -7.86 44.27 32.40
C GLU A 56 -8.54 44.15 33.77
N ALA A 57 -9.86 44.38 33.86
CA ALA A 57 -10.62 44.21 35.10
C ALA A 57 -10.65 42.75 35.58
N ASN A 58 -10.69 41.79 34.64
CA ASN A 58 -10.63 40.36 34.95
C ASN A 58 -9.23 39.92 35.43
N LEU A 59 -8.17 40.50 34.85
CA LEU A 59 -6.78 40.28 35.28
C LEU A 59 -6.53 40.82 36.70
N ALA A 60 -6.99 42.04 37.00
CA ALA A 60 -6.86 42.63 38.34
C ALA A 60 -7.66 41.89 39.43
N ARG A 61 -8.69 41.14 39.05
CA ARG A 61 -9.48 40.30 39.96
C ARG A 61 -8.77 38.99 40.28
N LEU A 62 -8.00 38.44 39.33
CA LEU A 62 -7.19 37.23 39.50
C LEU A 62 -5.93 37.48 40.35
N GLU A 63 -5.31 38.65 40.23
CA GLU A 63 -4.14 39.00 41.05
C GLU A 63 -4.48 39.17 42.54
N ARG A 64 -5.67 39.69 42.88
CA ARG A 64 -6.15 39.80 44.28
C ARG A 64 -6.39 38.45 44.97
N VAL A 65 -6.63 37.39 44.21
CA VAL A 65 -6.79 36.02 44.74
C VAL A 65 -5.42 35.40 45.04
N ARG A 66 -4.34 35.91 44.43
CA ARG A 66 -2.99 35.36 44.52
C ARG A 66 -2.18 35.89 45.71
N SER A 67 -2.63 36.96 46.37
CA SER A 67 -1.87 37.67 47.41
C SER A 67 -2.39 37.52 48.85
N ALA A 68 -3.22 36.50 49.16
CA ALA A 68 -3.65 36.24 50.53
C ALA A 68 -2.59 35.40 51.29
N PRO A 69 -2.12 35.82 52.49
CA PRO A 69 -1.12 35.07 53.25
C PRO A 69 -1.72 33.82 53.92
N GLN A 70 -1.01 32.69 53.82
CA GLN A 70 -1.34 31.44 54.52
C GLN A 70 -0.73 31.44 55.93
N THR A 71 -1.57 31.25 56.95
CA THR A 71 -1.14 30.97 58.33
C THR A 71 -0.72 29.50 58.48
N VAL A 72 0.46 29.30 59.09
CA VAL A 72 1.11 28.01 59.34
C VAL A 72 0.66 27.45 60.69
N TYR A 73 0.27 26.17 60.75
CA TYR A 73 0.19 25.39 62.00
C TYR A 73 1.00 24.09 61.86
N TYR A 74 1.86 23.83 62.84
CA TYR A 74 2.59 22.57 63.02
C TYR A 74 1.82 21.63 63.96
N LYS A 75 1.69 20.35 63.59
CA LYS A 75 1.97 19.16 64.44
C LYS A 75 1.76 17.83 63.69
N THR A 76 2.65 16.89 63.99
CA THR A 76 2.80 15.49 63.49
C THR A 76 1.97 14.50 64.35
N PRO A 77 2.16 13.16 64.23
CA PRO A 77 1.77 12.24 63.14
C PRO A 77 0.87 11.07 63.65
N ASP A 78 0.00 10.50 62.81
CA ASP A 78 -0.28 9.04 62.75
C ASP A 78 -1.47 8.69 61.83
N GLN A 79 -1.27 7.61 61.05
CA GLN A 79 -2.24 6.76 60.33
C GLN A 79 -3.06 7.29 59.11
N ILE A 80 -2.50 7.00 57.92
CA ILE A 80 -3.06 6.45 56.66
C ILE A 80 -4.60 6.37 56.49
N PHE A 81 -5.15 7.05 55.46
CA PHE A 81 -5.78 6.45 54.26
C PHE A 81 -6.16 7.50 53.19
N MET A 82 -6.03 7.10 51.91
CA MET A 82 -6.27 7.88 50.68
C MET A 82 -7.74 8.28 50.45
N GLN A 83 -7.96 9.43 49.78
CA GLN A 83 -8.93 9.49 48.67
C GLN A 83 -8.59 10.61 47.67
N SER A 84 -8.61 10.23 46.40
CA SER A 84 -8.48 11.02 45.20
C SER A 84 -9.77 11.77 44.85
N SER A 85 -9.67 12.92 44.17
CA SER A 85 -10.56 13.23 43.04
C SER A 85 -10.01 14.38 42.19
N TRP A 86 -9.72 14.04 40.94
CA TRP A 86 -9.82 14.92 39.79
C TRP A 86 -11.04 14.47 38.99
N ALA A 87 -11.85 15.42 38.55
CA ALA A 87 -12.70 15.37 37.36
C ALA A 87 -13.46 16.70 37.30
N ASP A 88 -13.82 17.29 36.17
CA ASP A 88 -13.30 17.28 34.81
C ASP A 88 -14.09 18.42 34.14
N TYR A 89 -13.46 19.17 33.23
CA TYR A 89 -14.15 20.18 32.43
C TYR A 89 -14.73 19.51 31.18
N SER A 90 -15.95 19.88 30.76
CA SER A 90 -16.26 19.81 29.33
C SER A 90 -17.40 20.74 28.88
N HIS A 91 -17.10 21.38 27.74
CA HIS A 91 -17.96 21.95 26.70
C HIS A 91 -18.45 23.42 26.76
N MET A 92 -17.84 24.21 25.85
CA MET A 92 -18.38 25.43 25.23
C MET A 92 -18.56 25.22 23.71
N PHE A 93 -19.34 26.14 23.09
CA PHE A 93 -19.60 26.43 21.66
C PHE A 93 -20.85 25.75 21.04
N ALA A 94 -21.80 26.40 20.36
CA ALA A 94 -22.01 27.78 19.82
C ALA A 94 -23.52 27.91 19.38
N PRO A 95 -24.02 28.89 18.58
CA PRO A 95 -23.72 30.32 18.34
C PRO A 95 -24.99 31.25 18.46
N LYS A 96 -24.85 32.57 18.23
CA LYS A 96 -25.96 33.54 18.01
C LYS A 96 -25.69 34.42 16.76
N SER A 97 -26.66 34.53 15.85
CA SER A 97 -27.00 35.77 15.07
C SER A 97 -28.32 35.52 14.32
N ALA A 98 -29.41 36.26 14.61
CA ALA A 98 -29.91 37.47 13.94
C ALA A 98 -30.87 37.21 12.75
N ILE A 99 -32.13 37.68 12.84
CA ILE A 99 -32.95 38.37 11.81
C ILE A 99 -34.39 38.53 12.36
N GLY A 100 -35.01 39.68 12.09
CA GLY A 100 -36.32 40.10 12.63
C GLY A 100 -37.55 39.69 11.81
N ARG A 101 -38.72 40.12 12.35
CA ARG A 101 -40.06 40.41 11.77
C ARG A 101 -40.40 39.77 10.39
N SER A 102 -41.53 39.09 10.17
CA SER A 102 -42.92 39.51 10.42
C SER A 102 -43.96 38.40 10.13
N ASN A 103 -45.11 38.49 10.81
CA ASN A 103 -46.51 38.14 10.47
C ASN A 103 -47.03 36.71 10.16
N ASP A 104 -48.06 36.40 10.96
CA ASP A 104 -49.37 35.77 10.69
C ASP A 104 -49.50 34.27 10.43
N GLY A 105 -50.43 33.66 11.19
CA GLY A 105 -51.21 32.51 10.70
C GLY A 105 -51.26 31.28 11.62
N ASP A 106 -51.90 31.42 12.77
CA ASP A 106 -52.76 30.46 13.49
C ASP A 106 -52.55 28.93 13.45
N SER A 107 -52.72 28.40 14.67
CA SER A 107 -53.22 27.07 15.05
C SER A 107 -52.21 25.90 14.89
N SER A 108 -51.97 25.04 15.88
CA SER A 108 -52.68 24.73 17.10
C SER A 108 -51.78 23.92 18.03
N SER A 109 -52.20 23.84 19.30
CA SER A 109 -51.97 22.75 20.24
C SER A 109 -50.87 22.93 21.32
N VAL A 110 -51.39 23.23 22.52
CA VAL A 110 -51.05 22.72 23.86
C VAL A 110 -49.77 23.18 24.59
N SER A 111 -50.03 24.12 25.51
CA SER A 111 -49.73 24.06 26.96
C SER A 111 -48.31 24.27 27.51
N SER A 112 -48.31 25.26 28.43
CA SER A 112 -47.67 25.33 29.76
C SER A 112 -46.29 25.98 29.91
N VAL A 113 -46.36 27.10 30.62
CA VAL A 113 -45.32 27.98 31.13
C VAL A 113 -44.77 27.45 32.47
N SER A 114 -43.46 27.65 32.64
CA SER A 114 -42.68 27.82 33.90
C SER A 114 -42.55 26.67 34.92
N GLY A 115 -41.29 26.30 35.17
CA GLY A 115 -40.82 26.01 36.53
C GLY A 115 -40.41 27.33 37.19
N ALA A 116 -41.23 27.80 38.11
CA ALA A 116 -41.07 29.05 38.82
C ALA A 116 -40.24 28.89 40.10
N SER A 117 -39.50 29.94 40.44
CA SER A 117 -39.44 30.43 41.81
C SER A 117 -40.86 30.43 42.42
N ASN A 118 -41.07 29.66 43.49
CA ASN A 118 -42.35 29.52 44.16
C ASN A 118 -42.87 30.87 44.69
N PHE A 119 -43.72 31.53 43.92
CA PHE A 119 -44.65 32.56 44.38
C PHE A 119 -46.07 31.99 44.27
N CYS A 120 -46.81 32.01 45.39
CA CYS A 120 -48.21 31.60 45.43
C CYS A 120 -49.07 32.75 44.87
N TYR A 121 -49.72 32.55 43.72
CA TYR A 121 -50.54 33.57 43.03
C TYR A 121 -51.88 33.88 43.69
N LEU A 122 -52.17 33.27 44.85
CA LEU A 122 -53.36 33.55 45.67
C LEU A 122 -53.09 34.51 46.84
N CYS A 123 -51.85 34.99 46.99
CA CYS A 123 -51.48 35.96 48.01
C CYS A 123 -51.22 37.30 47.32
N SER A 124 -51.94 38.34 47.73
CA SER A 124 -51.84 39.68 47.15
C SER A 124 -50.73 40.53 47.80
N THR A 125 -50.16 40.06 48.92
CA THR A 125 -49.02 40.68 49.60
C THR A 125 -48.00 39.66 50.13
N LEU A 126 -46.75 40.11 50.38
CA LEU A 126 -45.67 39.27 50.93
C LEU A 126 -45.94 38.82 52.38
N GLU A 127 -46.76 39.56 53.12
CA GLU A 127 -47.20 39.26 54.50
C GLU A 127 -48.14 38.03 54.53
N GLU A 128 -49.05 37.90 53.55
CA GLU A 128 -49.95 36.74 53.40
C GLU A 128 -49.20 35.46 53.05
N HIS A 129 -48.11 35.55 52.29
CA HIS A 129 -47.29 34.38 51.98
C HIS A 129 -46.54 33.84 53.22
N ARG A 130 -46.16 34.74 54.14
CA ARG A 130 -45.47 34.38 55.40
C ARG A 130 -46.40 33.72 56.43
N SER A 131 -47.70 33.98 56.40
CA SER A 131 -48.66 33.38 57.34
C SER A 131 -49.07 31.95 56.98
N HIS A 132 -48.96 31.54 55.71
CA HIS A 132 -49.22 30.17 55.24
C HIS A 132 -48.05 29.18 55.48
N MET A 133 -46.84 29.67 55.73
CA MET A 133 -45.62 28.88 55.98
C MET A 133 -45.34 28.68 57.48
N LYS A 134 -46.37 28.52 58.33
CA LYS A 134 -46.20 28.14 59.74
C LYS A 134 -46.38 26.64 59.94
N VAL A 135 -45.28 25.95 60.21
CA VAL A 135 -45.25 24.54 60.60
C VAL A 135 -45.82 24.38 62.02
N PRO A 136 -46.81 23.51 62.29
CA PRO A 136 -47.27 23.24 63.65
C PRO A 136 -46.28 22.35 64.42
N LYS A 137 -46.15 22.63 65.72
CA LYS A 137 -45.30 21.93 66.69
C LYS A 137 -45.74 20.47 66.91
N LYS A 138 -44.75 19.62 67.18
CA LYS A 138 -44.83 18.15 67.39
C LYS A 138 -45.90 17.74 68.43
N LEU A 139 -46.81 16.86 68.03
CA LEU A 139 -47.59 16.00 68.93
C LEU A 139 -46.77 14.74 69.25
N LYS A 140 -46.52 14.49 70.55
CA LYS A 140 -46.05 13.19 71.03
C LYS A 140 -47.25 12.26 71.13
N VAL A 141 -47.31 11.23 70.31
CA VAL A 141 -48.19 10.07 70.52
C VAL A 141 -47.32 8.82 70.58
N ASN A 142 -47.40 8.15 71.73
CA ASN A 142 -46.77 6.88 72.02
C ASN A 142 -47.89 5.83 71.92
N GLN A 143 -47.78 4.83 71.04
CA GLN A 143 -48.26 3.44 71.21
C GLN A 143 -48.17 2.60 69.91
N GLN A 144 -47.19 1.68 69.93
CA GLN A 144 -47.18 0.26 69.47
C GLN A 144 -47.62 -0.15 68.04
N PRO A 145 -47.07 -1.28 67.52
CA PRO A 145 -46.52 -1.30 66.16
C PRO A 145 -47.55 -1.74 65.12
N ARG A 146 -47.73 -0.92 64.08
CA ARG A 146 -48.13 -1.44 62.77
C ARG A 146 -46.89 -1.98 62.09
N ILE A 147 -46.95 -3.26 61.71
CA ILE A 147 -45.94 -4.01 60.95
C ILE A 147 -45.20 -3.08 60.00
N LYS A 148 -43.94 -2.76 60.31
CA LYS A 148 -43.07 -2.08 59.36
C LYS A 148 -42.81 -3.09 58.25
N TYR A 149 -43.39 -2.85 57.08
CA TYR A 149 -42.80 -3.38 55.86
C TYR A 149 -41.43 -2.73 55.73
N ILE A 150 -40.41 -3.46 56.19
CA ILE A 150 -39.03 -3.16 55.86
C ILE A 150 -38.88 -3.70 54.44
N ALA A 151 -38.96 -2.81 53.45
CA ALA A 151 -38.49 -3.15 52.13
C ALA A 151 -37.07 -3.69 52.31
N PRO A 152 -36.75 -4.91 51.84
CA PRO A 152 -35.37 -5.36 51.88
C PRO A 152 -34.53 -4.27 51.23
N PRO A 153 -33.41 -3.85 51.85
CA PRO A 153 -32.56 -2.82 51.26
C PRO A 153 -32.33 -3.23 49.82
N PRO A 154 -32.43 -2.29 48.86
CA PRO A 154 -32.21 -2.63 47.47
C PRO A 154 -30.92 -3.42 47.44
N LYS A 155 -30.97 -4.62 46.85
CA LYS A 155 -29.75 -5.37 46.54
C LYS A 155 -29.04 -4.52 45.49
N VAL A 156 -28.36 -3.48 45.95
CA VAL A 156 -27.15 -3.00 45.33
C VAL A 156 -26.33 -4.27 45.31
N ARG A 157 -26.34 -4.94 44.15
CA ARG A 157 -25.19 -5.75 43.81
C ARG A 157 -24.06 -4.78 44.03
N THR A 158 -23.32 -4.95 45.12
CA THR A 158 -21.94 -4.54 45.14
C THR A 158 -21.46 -5.09 43.83
N LYS A 159 -21.28 -4.21 42.82
CA LYS A 159 -20.39 -4.58 41.74
C LYS A 159 -19.18 -4.98 42.54
N MET A 160 -18.89 -6.27 42.58
CA MET A 160 -17.53 -6.67 42.86
C MET A 160 -16.77 -5.73 41.94
N ILE A 161 -15.96 -4.87 42.54
CA ILE A 161 -14.87 -4.30 41.80
C ILE A 161 -14.19 -5.59 41.36
N GLU A 162 -14.49 -6.06 40.13
CA GLU A 162 -13.64 -7.00 39.46
C GLU A 162 -12.30 -6.30 39.58
N GLU A 163 -11.44 -6.79 40.47
CA GLU A 163 -10.08 -6.33 40.53
C GLU A 163 -9.62 -6.42 39.08
N GLU A 164 -9.42 -5.25 38.45
CA GLU A 164 -8.95 -5.23 37.07
C GLU A 164 -7.78 -6.19 37.02
N PRO A 165 -7.78 -7.18 36.11
CA PRO A 165 -6.76 -8.22 36.11
C PRO A 165 -5.43 -7.50 36.09
N VAL A 166 -4.66 -7.60 37.19
CA VAL A 166 -3.36 -6.92 37.31
C VAL A 166 -2.57 -7.30 36.07
N GLU A 167 -2.43 -6.35 35.15
CA GLU A 167 -1.88 -6.65 33.84
C GLU A 167 -0.44 -7.11 34.05
N LYS A 168 -0.18 -8.38 33.76
CA LYS A 168 1.15 -8.94 33.90
C LYS A 168 2.09 -8.22 32.93
N LEU A 169 2.99 -7.40 33.49
CA LEU A 169 4.04 -6.66 32.77
C LEU A 169 5.19 -7.61 32.36
N ASP A 170 4.85 -8.62 31.57
CA ASP A 170 5.76 -9.72 31.21
C ASP A 170 6.67 -9.40 30.02
N ASN A 171 6.46 -8.29 29.31
CA ASN A 171 7.28 -7.92 28.18
C ASN A 171 8.18 -6.73 28.51
N VAL A 172 9.42 -6.79 28.02
CA VAL A 172 10.37 -5.69 28.07
C VAL A 172 10.53 -5.13 26.67
N TYR A 173 10.36 -3.82 26.53
CA TYR A 173 10.61 -3.08 25.30
C TYR A 173 11.87 -2.23 25.45
N ARG A 174 12.82 -2.39 24.53
CA ARG A 174 14.01 -1.54 24.41
C ARG A 174 13.66 -0.34 23.54
N ILE A 175 13.78 0.85 24.09
CA ILE A 175 13.51 2.12 23.41
C ILE A 175 14.82 2.84 23.18
N VAL A 176 15.11 3.19 21.94
CA VAL A 176 16.30 3.91 21.52
C VAL A 176 15.89 5.25 20.95
N VAL A 177 16.29 6.33 21.59
CA VAL A 177 15.95 7.70 21.22
C VAL A 177 17.18 8.36 20.60
N TRP A 178 17.00 8.97 19.42
CA TRP A 178 18.04 9.75 18.75
C TRP A 178 17.71 11.24 18.85
N THR A 179 18.60 12.00 19.48
CA THR A 179 18.55 13.45 19.50
C THR A 179 19.33 13.98 18.29
N GLY A 180 18.75 14.94 17.56
CA GLY A 180 19.42 15.50 16.39
C GLY A 180 20.69 16.26 16.74
N ASP A 181 21.57 16.42 15.76
CA ASP A 181 22.85 17.13 15.90
C ASP A 181 22.75 18.64 15.59
N GLN A 182 21.54 19.20 15.64
CA GLN A 182 21.33 20.63 15.40
C GLN A 182 21.68 21.46 16.65
N PRO A 183 22.23 22.68 16.51
CA PRO A 183 22.57 23.53 17.66
C PRO A 183 21.39 23.76 18.61
N GLY A 184 21.61 23.44 19.88
CA GLY A 184 20.61 23.63 20.94
C GLY A 184 19.46 22.63 20.88
N SER A 185 19.71 21.43 20.33
CA SER A 185 18.79 20.29 20.35
C SER A 185 18.81 19.51 21.66
N THR A 186 19.60 19.92 22.66
CA THR A 186 19.68 19.28 23.97
C THR A 186 18.47 19.60 24.83
N THR A 187 17.99 18.64 25.64
CA THR A 187 16.97 18.91 26.66
C THR A 187 17.24 18.17 27.98
N ASP A 188 17.03 18.85 29.10
CA ASP A 188 17.01 18.27 30.45
C ASP A 188 15.58 18.17 31.04
N ALA A 189 14.56 18.41 30.20
CA ALA A 189 13.16 18.19 30.57
C ALA A 189 12.84 16.70 30.71
N ASN A 190 11.78 16.39 31.44
CA ASN A 190 11.33 15.01 31.54
C ASN A 190 10.62 14.61 30.27
N VAL A 191 11.12 13.55 29.63
CA VAL A 191 10.54 13.00 28.41
C VAL A 191 9.68 11.79 28.75
N PHE A 192 8.49 11.73 28.14
CA PHE A 192 7.51 10.66 28.31
C PHE A 192 7.16 10.05 26.96
N VAL A 193 6.85 8.75 26.98
CA VAL A 193 6.38 8.01 25.82
C VAL A 193 5.06 7.30 26.13
N THR A 194 4.12 7.38 25.20
CA THR A 194 2.92 6.54 25.17
C THR A 194 3.02 5.64 23.95
N ILE A 195 2.91 4.32 24.12
CA ILE A 195 3.07 3.36 23.01
C ILE A 195 1.76 2.59 22.85
N LYS A 196 1.13 2.70 21.68
CA LYS A 196 -0.08 1.97 21.34
C LYS A 196 0.24 0.89 20.32
N GLY A 197 -0.16 -0.35 20.61
CA GLY A 197 -0.22 -1.43 19.64
C GLY A 197 -1.62 -2.02 19.50
N ASP A 198 -1.74 -3.00 18.60
CA ASP A 198 -3.00 -3.68 18.26
C ASP A 198 -3.65 -4.44 19.43
N LYS A 199 -2.88 -4.80 20.46
CA LYS A 199 -3.37 -5.56 21.62
C LYS A 199 -3.55 -4.74 22.88
N ASN A 200 -2.65 -3.80 23.15
CA ASN A 200 -2.67 -3.02 24.38
C ASN A 200 -1.88 -1.70 24.23
N ILE A 201 -1.96 -0.83 25.25
CA ILE A 201 -1.36 0.50 25.27
C ILE A 201 -0.49 0.65 26.52
N LEU A 202 0.76 1.03 26.33
CA LEU A 202 1.63 1.51 27.39
C LEU A 202 1.39 3.01 27.58
N TYR A 203 0.63 3.36 28.61
CA TYR A 203 0.32 4.75 28.93
C TYR A 203 1.54 5.47 29.52
N LYS A 204 1.84 6.64 28.95
CA LYS A 204 2.70 7.72 29.47
C LYS A 204 3.76 7.27 30.47
N LYS A 205 4.86 6.75 29.95
CA LYS A 205 6.01 6.31 30.73
C LYS A 205 7.18 7.27 30.58
N ARG A 206 7.71 7.74 31.71
CA ARG A 206 8.91 8.59 31.73
C ARG A 206 10.15 7.79 31.33
N LEU A 207 10.97 8.38 30.46
CA LEU A 207 12.29 7.87 30.08
C LEU A 207 13.33 8.41 31.07
N CYS A 208 13.87 7.54 31.92
CA CYS A 208 14.89 7.90 32.92
C CYS A 208 15.98 6.82 33.03
N ARG A 209 17.20 7.22 33.43
CA ARG A 209 18.26 6.29 33.82
C ARG A 209 18.26 6.08 35.33
N GLY A 210 17.97 4.86 35.77
CA GLY A 210 17.94 4.50 37.19
C GLY A 210 16.68 4.96 37.90
N SER A 211 16.82 5.64 39.04
CA SER A 211 15.69 6.12 39.85
C SER A 211 14.88 7.20 39.11
N VAL A 212 13.56 7.24 39.36
CA VAL A 212 12.63 8.22 38.75
C VAL A 212 12.99 9.67 39.13
N ASN A 213 13.73 9.86 40.22
CA ASN A 213 14.16 11.18 40.68
C ASN A 213 15.45 11.67 40.04
N ASN A 214 16.12 10.85 39.22
CA ASN A 214 17.37 11.25 38.59
C ASN A 214 17.09 12.26 37.49
N LYS A 215 17.77 13.41 37.56
CA LYS A 215 17.81 14.38 36.46
C LYS A 215 18.58 13.75 35.30
N PHE A 216 17.98 13.74 34.12
CA PHE A 216 18.54 13.14 32.91
C PHE A 216 18.48 14.14 31.76
N CYS A 217 19.50 14.11 30.90
CA CYS A 217 19.64 15.05 29.80
C CYS A 217 19.82 14.27 28.49
N PHE A 218 19.03 14.62 27.48
CA PHE A 218 19.18 14.18 26.10
C PHE A 218 20.09 15.16 25.38
N CYS A 219 21.36 14.81 25.20
CA CYS A 219 22.35 15.69 24.59
C CYS A 219 22.23 15.74 23.06
N GLN A 220 22.61 16.88 22.47
CA GLN A 220 22.75 17.04 21.03
C GLN A 220 23.59 15.91 20.41
N GLY A 221 23.08 15.34 19.32
CA GLY A 221 23.71 14.22 18.60
C GLY A 221 23.76 12.90 19.37
N SER A 222 23.15 12.82 20.56
CA SER A 222 23.23 11.62 21.39
C SER A 222 22.22 10.54 21.00
N LYS A 223 22.57 9.31 21.39
CA LYS A 223 21.74 8.12 21.24
C LYS A 223 21.53 7.50 22.61
N GLU A 224 20.29 7.48 23.07
CA GLU A 224 19.92 7.05 24.41
C GLU A 224 19.08 5.77 24.39
N ILE A 225 19.30 4.86 25.35
CA ILE A 225 18.65 3.56 25.42
C ILE A 225 17.93 3.39 26.76
N PHE A 226 16.67 2.98 26.69
CA PHE A 226 15.81 2.73 27.85
C PHE A 226 15.14 1.36 27.74
N TYR A 227 14.74 0.81 28.89
CA TYR A 227 14.02 -0.47 28.96
C TYR A 227 12.73 -0.26 29.75
N LEU A 228 11.59 -0.50 29.11
CA LEU A 228 10.27 -0.36 29.73
C LEU A 228 9.60 -1.73 29.86
N LYS A 229 9.04 -2.00 31.03
CA LYS A 229 8.15 -3.15 31.25
C LYS A 229 6.72 -2.76 30.86
N SER A 230 6.04 -3.65 30.14
CA SER A 230 4.74 -3.39 29.51
C SER A 230 3.93 -4.68 29.39
N PRO A 231 2.58 -4.62 29.33
CA PRO A 231 1.78 -5.73 28.81
C PRO A 231 2.16 -6.04 27.36
N THR A 232 1.61 -7.14 26.81
CA THR A 232 1.80 -7.49 25.39
C THR A 232 1.11 -6.46 24.51
N LEU A 233 1.87 -5.49 23.99
CA LEU A 233 1.33 -4.44 23.10
C LEU A 233 1.01 -4.96 21.70
N GLY A 234 1.62 -6.09 21.30
CA GLY A 234 1.46 -6.69 19.98
C GLY A 234 2.20 -5.91 18.89
N ASN A 235 1.55 -5.64 17.75
CA ASN A 235 2.08 -4.84 16.67
C ASN A 235 1.90 -3.35 16.98
N LEU A 236 3.00 -2.58 17.08
CA LEU A 236 2.92 -1.16 17.42
C LEU A 236 2.39 -0.35 16.25
N GLU A 237 1.44 0.54 16.53
CA GLU A 237 0.76 1.39 15.55
C GLU A 237 1.12 2.86 15.72
N PHE A 238 1.19 3.34 16.96
CA PHE A 238 1.46 4.73 17.30
C PHE A 238 2.39 4.84 18.51
N LEU A 239 3.22 5.88 18.52
CA LEU A 239 4.01 6.30 19.66
C LEU A 239 3.88 7.81 19.82
N THR A 240 3.36 8.24 20.96
CA THR A 240 3.40 9.66 21.35
C THR A 240 4.69 9.91 22.11
N ILE A 241 5.47 10.88 21.66
CA ILE A 241 6.65 11.39 22.37
C ILE A 241 6.35 12.80 22.88
N GLU A 242 6.63 13.06 24.16
CA GLU A 242 6.36 14.37 24.77
C GLU A 242 7.37 14.75 25.84
N HIS A 243 7.51 16.05 26.13
CA HIS A 243 8.28 16.55 27.27
C HIS A 243 7.52 17.64 28.05
N ASP A 244 7.88 17.83 29.32
CA ASP A 244 7.24 18.78 30.24
C ASP A 244 7.93 20.15 30.34
N GLY A 245 8.99 20.38 29.57
CA GLY A 245 9.77 21.61 29.60
C GLY A 245 9.05 22.83 29.02
N GLU A 246 9.08 23.96 29.74
CA GLU A 246 8.38 25.20 29.34
C GLU A 246 9.31 26.30 28.80
N GLU A 247 10.55 26.33 29.27
CA GLU A 247 11.56 27.32 28.86
C GLU A 247 12.25 26.97 27.54
N GLU A 248 12.85 27.98 26.89
CA GLU A 248 13.56 27.83 25.61
C GLU A 248 14.70 26.80 25.67
N ARG A 249 15.41 26.72 26.80
CA ARG A 249 16.48 25.73 27.03
C ARG A 249 16.01 24.27 26.95
N HIS A 250 14.71 24.01 27.10
CA HIS A 250 14.15 22.66 27.00
C HIS A 250 13.79 22.26 25.57
N SER A 251 14.05 23.13 24.58
CA SER A 251 13.82 22.84 23.17
C SER A 251 14.60 21.60 22.75
N TRP A 252 13.89 20.58 22.29
CA TRP A 252 14.51 19.30 21.96
C TRP A 252 14.29 18.98 20.49
N TYR A 253 15.33 18.62 19.74
CA TYR A 253 15.13 18.06 18.39
C TYR A 253 15.18 16.54 18.46
N CYS A 254 14.02 15.90 18.34
CA CYS A 254 13.94 14.45 18.26
C CYS A 254 14.04 14.00 16.79
N GLU A 255 15.07 13.23 16.45
CA GLU A 255 15.25 12.71 15.09
C GLU A 255 14.34 11.50 14.86
N LYS A 256 14.49 10.46 15.67
CA LYS A 256 13.75 9.20 15.55
C LYS A 256 13.78 8.41 16.85
N ILE A 257 12.84 7.49 16.97
CA ILE A 257 12.72 6.55 18.08
C ILE A 257 12.62 5.14 17.50
N GLU A 258 13.43 4.22 18.03
CA GLU A 258 13.36 2.79 17.72
C GLU A 258 12.83 2.05 18.95
N VAL A 259 11.81 1.22 18.75
CA VAL A 259 11.26 0.36 19.81
C VAL A 259 11.44 -1.09 19.40
N THR A 260 12.02 -1.90 20.28
CA THR A 260 12.24 -3.33 20.05
C THR A 260 11.61 -4.14 21.18
N CYS A 261 10.74 -5.10 20.84
CA CYS A 261 10.22 -6.07 21.79
C CYS A 261 11.31 -7.11 22.09
N MET A 262 11.72 -7.26 23.35
CA MET A 262 12.79 -8.19 23.72
C MET A 262 12.35 -9.66 23.67
N LYS A 263 11.05 -9.94 23.75
CA LYS A 263 10.50 -11.30 23.70
C LYS A 263 10.35 -11.82 22.26
N THR A 264 9.84 -10.99 21.36
CA THR A 264 9.59 -11.39 19.95
C THR A 264 10.68 -10.91 18.99
N HIS A 265 11.61 -10.08 19.45
CA HIS A 265 12.63 -9.40 18.63
C HIS A 265 12.08 -8.50 17.51
N ASN A 266 10.77 -8.22 17.52
CA ASN A 266 10.17 -7.28 16.58
C ASN A 266 10.63 -5.85 16.87
N LYS A 267 10.84 -5.07 15.81
CA LYS A 267 11.39 -3.71 15.88
C LYS A 267 10.55 -2.75 15.05
N TRP A 268 10.23 -1.61 15.63
CA TRP A 268 9.47 -0.52 15.04
C TRP A 268 10.31 0.76 15.06
N ILE A 269 10.15 1.60 14.04
CA ILE A 269 10.85 2.88 13.92
C ILE A 269 9.80 3.96 13.77
N PHE A 270 9.94 5.01 14.56
CA PHE A 270 9.07 6.19 14.58
C PHE A 270 9.95 7.39 14.20
N ILE A 271 9.69 7.99 13.05
CA ILE A 271 10.44 9.15 12.57
C ILE A 271 9.78 10.42 13.11
N CYS A 272 10.51 11.26 13.83
CA CYS A 272 10.01 12.53 14.35
C CYS A 272 10.53 13.70 13.51
N GLN A 273 11.86 13.79 13.35
CA GLN A 273 12.59 14.83 12.60
C GLN A 273 12.02 16.24 12.81
N ASN A 274 11.73 16.59 14.06
CA ASN A 274 11.23 17.91 14.39
C ASN A 274 11.62 18.36 15.80
N TRP A 275 11.54 19.66 16.00
CA TRP A 275 11.62 20.29 17.31
C TRP A 275 10.35 19.98 18.12
N LEU A 276 10.55 19.45 19.32
CA LEU A 276 9.58 19.46 20.41
C LEU A 276 9.96 20.63 21.30
N SER A 277 9.24 21.74 21.16
CA SER A 277 9.56 23.00 21.82
C SER A 277 8.36 23.94 21.74
N ARG A 278 8.17 24.78 22.76
CA ARG A 278 7.23 25.92 22.69
C ARG A 278 7.81 27.15 21.98
N HIS A 279 9.10 27.12 21.62
CA HIS A 279 9.86 28.27 21.11
C HIS A 279 10.47 28.02 19.73
N LYS A 280 10.58 26.75 19.31
CA LYS A 280 11.17 26.32 18.02
C LYS A 280 10.24 25.37 17.28
N GLY A 281 10.35 25.31 15.94
CA GLY A 281 9.60 24.38 15.10
C GLY A 281 8.11 24.71 15.00
N ASP A 282 7.26 23.73 15.30
CA ASP A 282 5.79 23.84 15.24
C ASP A 282 5.15 24.29 16.58
N PHE A 283 5.97 24.70 17.55
CA PHE A 283 5.55 25.15 18.88
C PHE A 283 4.85 24.08 19.73
N LEU A 284 5.00 22.79 19.38
CA LEU A 284 4.44 21.66 20.09
C LEU A 284 5.53 20.94 20.92
N THR A 285 5.19 20.53 22.14
CA THR A 285 6.09 19.72 23.01
C THR A 285 5.72 18.23 23.02
N SER A 286 4.71 17.85 22.25
CA SER A 286 4.17 16.50 22.15
C SER A 286 3.83 16.17 20.69
N ARG A 287 4.08 14.92 20.28
CA ARG A 287 3.86 14.48 18.91
C ARG A 287 3.45 13.02 18.84
N ASP A 288 2.38 12.76 18.10
CA ASP A 288 1.98 11.41 17.72
C ASP A 288 2.76 10.96 16.49
N LEU A 289 3.53 9.90 16.65
CA LEU A 289 4.31 9.29 15.59
C LEU A 289 3.65 7.99 15.19
N VAL A 290 3.34 7.85 13.92
CA VAL A 290 2.88 6.56 13.39
C VAL A 290 4.09 5.63 13.39
N ALA A 291 3.90 4.40 13.87
CA ALA A 291 4.88 3.35 13.68
C ALA A 291 5.13 3.28 12.19
N GLY A 292 6.38 3.53 11.78
CA GLY A 292 6.78 3.33 10.40
C GLY A 292 6.40 1.92 10.04
N HIS A 293 5.28 1.77 9.33
CA HIS A 293 4.65 0.50 8.98
C HIS A 293 5.40 -0.10 7.80
N LEU A 294 6.73 -0.09 7.89
CA LEU A 294 7.58 -0.94 7.13
C LEU A 294 7.30 -2.32 7.70
N LYS A 295 6.39 -3.06 7.06
CA LYS A 295 6.52 -4.52 7.01
C LYS A 295 8.02 -4.75 6.90
N ASN A 296 8.64 -5.33 7.92
CA ASN A 296 10.07 -5.69 7.87
C ASN A 296 10.24 -6.91 6.94
N GLN A 297 9.44 -6.92 5.87
CA GLN A 297 9.47 -7.83 4.77
C GLN A 297 10.50 -7.25 3.83
N ILE A 298 11.55 -8.03 3.67
CA ILE A 298 12.39 -7.92 2.50
C ILE A 298 11.49 -8.19 1.31
N GLU A 299 11.40 -7.21 0.43
CA GLU A 299 10.75 -7.35 -0.87
C GLU A 299 11.80 -7.75 -1.90
N GLU A 300 11.34 -8.50 -2.89
CA GLU A 300 12.16 -8.96 -3.99
C GLU A 300 11.63 -8.33 -5.27
N TYR A 301 12.51 -7.65 -5.98
CA TYR A 301 12.19 -7.01 -7.25
C TYR A 301 13.04 -7.65 -8.37
N GLU A 302 12.44 -7.77 -9.55
CA GLU A 302 13.15 -8.00 -10.79
C GLU A 302 13.49 -6.64 -11.42
N VAL A 303 14.77 -6.40 -11.67
CA VAL A 303 15.30 -5.19 -12.32
C VAL A 303 15.79 -5.58 -13.70
N VAL A 304 15.18 -5.02 -14.73
CA VAL A 304 15.52 -5.26 -16.13
C VAL A 304 16.15 -4.00 -16.69
N VAL A 305 17.44 -4.07 -16.99
CA VAL A 305 18.23 -2.97 -17.53
C VAL A 305 18.36 -3.15 -19.03
N ASN A 306 17.94 -2.15 -19.81
CA ASN A 306 18.09 -2.13 -21.26
C ASN A 306 19.23 -1.17 -21.65
N THR A 307 20.30 -1.74 -22.19
CA THR A 307 21.40 -0.96 -22.77
C THR A 307 21.05 -0.60 -24.21
N GLY A 308 21.26 0.65 -24.61
CA GLY A 308 20.83 1.11 -25.93
C GLY A 308 21.72 0.60 -27.07
N LYS A 309 21.28 0.89 -28.30
CA LYS A 309 21.92 0.41 -29.55
C LYS A 309 22.95 1.37 -30.15
N LYS A 310 23.26 2.49 -29.50
CA LYS A 310 24.27 3.45 -29.99
C LYS A 310 25.65 2.79 -30.04
N LYS A 311 26.56 3.32 -30.88
CA LYS A 311 27.95 2.82 -30.92
C LYS A 311 28.58 3.04 -29.54
N PHE A 312 29.33 2.05 -29.06
CA PHE A 312 29.97 2.06 -27.73
C PHE A 312 28.99 2.23 -26.56
N ALA A 313 27.76 1.76 -26.72
CA ALA A 313 26.74 1.88 -25.68
C ALA A 313 26.94 0.95 -24.49
N GLY A 314 27.73 -0.12 -24.63
CA GLY A 314 27.98 -1.09 -23.56
C GLY A 314 29.01 -0.60 -22.55
N THR A 315 29.03 -1.19 -21.36
CA THR A 315 29.95 -0.82 -20.28
C THR A 315 30.58 -2.03 -19.62
N ASP A 316 31.84 -1.91 -19.26
CA ASP A 316 32.58 -2.84 -18.41
C ASP A 316 32.73 -2.36 -16.96
N ALA A 317 32.27 -1.13 -16.68
CA ALA A 317 32.18 -0.60 -15.32
C ALA A 317 31.19 -1.38 -14.45
N ARG A 318 31.42 -1.40 -13.13
CA ARG A 318 30.47 -1.98 -12.19
C ARG A 318 29.28 -1.05 -12.03
N VAL A 319 28.08 -1.59 -12.22
CA VAL A 319 26.82 -0.84 -12.17
C VAL A 319 26.12 -1.06 -10.83
N PHE A 320 25.62 0.03 -10.25
CA PHE A 320 24.92 0.05 -8.98
C PHE A 320 23.57 0.75 -9.12
N VAL A 321 22.60 0.28 -8.34
CA VAL A 321 21.28 0.88 -8.24
C VAL A 321 20.92 1.20 -6.79
N THR A 322 20.20 2.30 -6.60
CA THR A 322 19.57 2.69 -5.33
C THR A 322 18.14 3.12 -5.59
N PHE A 323 17.18 2.47 -4.94
CA PHE A 323 15.77 2.77 -5.04
C PHE A 323 15.38 3.80 -4.00
N ILE A 324 14.66 4.84 -4.42
CA ILE A 324 14.18 5.92 -3.56
C ILE A 324 12.66 5.90 -3.61
N GLY A 325 12.03 5.52 -2.51
CA GLY A 325 10.57 5.46 -2.39
C GLY A 325 10.02 6.41 -1.35
N THR A 326 8.71 6.34 -1.11
CA THR A 326 7.99 7.19 -0.15
C THR A 326 8.38 6.96 1.30
N GLU A 327 8.89 5.77 1.63
CA GLU A 327 9.20 5.36 3.01
C GLU A 327 10.70 5.21 3.27
N GLY A 328 11.54 5.51 2.28
CA GLY A 328 13.00 5.54 2.45
C GLY A 328 13.80 5.22 1.20
N ARG A 329 15.05 4.78 1.42
CA ARG A 329 15.99 4.40 0.36
C ARG A 329 16.48 2.97 0.56
N SER A 330 16.68 2.24 -0.52
CA SER A 330 17.39 0.97 -0.47
C SER A 330 18.88 1.19 -0.18
N PRO A 331 19.64 0.14 0.21
CA PRO A 331 21.09 0.15 0.09
C PRO A 331 21.51 0.37 -1.36
N LYS A 332 22.78 0.76 -1.56
CA LYS A 332 23.44 0.73 -2.87
C LYS A 332 23.68 -0.74 -3.25
N ILE A 333 23.04 -1.19 -4.33
CA ILE A 333 23.06 -2.59 -4.76
C ILE A 333 23.84 -2.71 -6.05
N GLU A 334 24.92 -3.47 -6.05
CA GLU A 334 25.66 -3.83 -7.26
C GLU A 334 24.90 -4.86 -8.09
N LEU A 335 24.81 -4.64 -9.39
CA LEU A 335 24.17 -5.54 -10.36
C LEU A 335 25.19 -6.53 -10.93
N THR A 336 25.28 -7.70 -10.31
CA THR A 336 26.30 -8.72 -10.65
C THR A 336 25.71 -9.93 -11.38
N ALA A 337 26.58 -10.71 -12.03
CA ALA A 337 26.22 -11.99 -12.67
C ALA A 337 25.46 -12.95 -11.73
N ALA A 338 25.84 -12.97 -10.44
CA ALA A 338 25.14 -13.76 -9.42
C ALA A 338 23.68 -13.33 -9.22
N ARG A 339 23.40 -12.02 -9.26
CA ARG A 339 22.02 -11.49 -9.17
C ARG A 339 21.23 -11.71 -10.45
N ALA A 340 21.92 -11.81 -11.59
CA ALA A 340 21.32 -12.18 -12.86
C ALA A 340 21.11 -13.70 -13.01
N GLY A 341 21.71 -14.52 -12.14
CA GLY A 341 21.65 -15.98 -12.24
C GLY A 341 22.43 -16.53 -13.44
N VAL A 342 23.46 -15.80 -13.89
CA VAL A 342 24.35 -16.18 -14.99
C VAL A 342 25.75 -16.51 -14.47
N LYS A 343 26.55 -17.25 -15.26
CA LYS A 343 27.95 -17.54 -14.93
C LYS A 343 28.77 -16.24 -14.89
N LYS A 344 29.85 -16.21 -14.10
CA LYS A 344 30.71 -15.01 -13.95
C LYS A 344 31.35 -14.53 -15.27
N ASP A 345 31.52 -15.43 -16.22
CA ASP A 345 32.20 -15.14 -17.49
C ASP A 345 31.27 -14.47 -18.53
N VAL A 346 29.97 -14.34 -18.20
CA VAL A 346 29.02 -13.62 -19.05
C VAL A 346 29.21 -12.13 -18.85
N THR A 347 29.50 -11.41 -19.94
CA THR A 347 29.57 -9.95 -19.91
C THR A 347 28.15 -9.36 -19.85
N LEU A 348 27.95 -8.43 -18.92
CA LEU A 348 26.67 -7.77 -18.67
C LEU A 348 26.71 -6.36 -19.26
N PHE A 349 25.54 -5.77 -19.53
CA PHE A 349 25.41 -4.40 -20.02
C PHE A 349 26.06 -4.17 -21.40
N GLU A 350 26.03 -5.19 -22.25
CA GLU A 350 26.50 -5.10 -23.63
C GLU A 350 25.61 -4.18 -24.48
N ARG A 351 26.16 -3.68 -25.60
CA ARG A 351 25.37 -2.88 -26.54
C ARG A 351 24.12 -3.65 -26.99
N ASN A 352 22.97 -2.99 -26.95
CA ASN A 352 21.68 -3.59 -27.33
C ASN A 352 21.31 -4.85 -26.51
N SER A 353 21.80 -4.95 -25.27
CA SER A 353 21.45 -6.03 -24.34
C SER A 353 20.24 -5.68 -23.47
N GLU A 354 19.63 -6.74 -22.95
CA GLU A 354 18.69 -6.66 -21.84
C GLU A 354 19.16 -7.59 -20.71
N ASP A 355 19.53 -7.00 -19.58
CA ASP A 355 20.07 -7.71 -18.42
C ASP A 355 19.08 -7.69 -17.27
N ARG A 356 18.84 -8.85 -16.64
CA ARG A 356 17.82 -9.03 -15.59
C ARG A 356 18.46 -9.40 -14.27
N PHE A 357 18.06 -8.73 -13.20
CA PHE A 357 18.64 -8.92 -11.87
C PHE A 357 17.55 -9.10 -10.82
N LYS A 358 17.77 -10.04 -9.89
CA LYS A 358 16.95 -10.15 -8.68
C LYS A 358 17.60 -9.37 -7.55
N VAL A 359 16.89 -8.37 -7.05
CA VAL A 359 17.33 -7.54 -5.93
C VAL A 359 16.40 -7.71 -4.75
N LYS A 360 16.97 -7.73 -3.55
CA LYS A 360 16.26 -7.88 -2.29
C LYS A 360 16.65 -6.75 -1.37
N PHE A 361 15.67 -5.99 -0.91
CA PHE A 361 15.88 -4.92 0.06
C PHE A 361 14.62 -4.72 0.89
N ARG A 362 14.76 -3.99 2.00
CA ARG A 362 13.63 -3.63 2.86
C ARG A 362 12.64 -2.80 2.03
N ASN A 363 11.33 -3.05 2.19
CA ASN A 363 10.30 -2.23 1.54
C ASN A 363 10.64 -0.72 1.67
N VAL A 364 10.54 0.04 0.59
CA VAL A 364 10.84 1.50 0.53
C VAL A 364 9.59 2.34 0.30
N GLY A 365 8.41 1.73 0.43
CA GLY A 365 7.13 2.27 -0.01
C GLY A 365 7.03 2.28 -1.53
N GLU A 366 6.20 3.18 -2.06
CA GLU A 366 6.08 3.38 -3.51
C GLU A 366 7.40 3.93 -4.07
N ILE A 367 7.99 3.24 -5.05
CA ILE A 367 9.24 3.67 -5.66
C ILE A 367 8.99 4.93 -6.52
N LYS A 368 9.61 6.04 -6.15
CA LYS A 368 9.49 7.34 -6.84
C LYS A 368 10.66 7.64 -7.75
N LYS A 369 11.87 7.22 -7.39
CA LYS A 369 13.08 7.43 -8.20
C LYS A 369 14.01 6.23 -8.15
N LEU A 370 14.79 6.07 -9.22
CA LEU A 370 15.90 5.15 -9.33
C LEU A 370 17.17 5.97 -9.51
N ARG A 371 18.12 5.82 -8.60
CA ARG A 371 19.49 6.25 -8.83
C ARG A 371 20.27 5.09 -9.43
N ILE A 372 20.82 5.27 -10.62
CA ILE A 372 21.67 4.29 -11.28
C ILE A 372 23.04 4.92 -11.54
N GLU A 373 24.10 4.21 -11.20
CA GLU A 373 25.47 4.74 -11.24
C GLU A 373 26.49 3.66 -11.58
N HIS A 374 27.64 4.07 -12.12
CA HIS A 374 28.76 3.18 -12.38
C HIS A 374 30.04 3.76 -11.77
N ASP A 375 31.04 2.90 -11.52
CA ASP A 375 32.31 3.30 -10.88
C ASP A 375 33.41 3.72 -11.87
N ASN A 376 33.07 3.82 -13.16
CA ASN A 376 34.00 4.16 -14.24
C ASN A 376 35.22 3.23 -14.35
N SER A 377 35.13 1.99 -13.84
CA SER A 377 36.18 0.99 -14.04
C SER A 377 36.14 0.41 -15.45
N GLY A 378 37.24 -0.21 -15.89
CA GLY A 378 37.33 -0.89 -17.18
C GLY A 378 37.93 -0.03 -18.30
N MET A 379 38.01 -0.63 -19.49
CA MET A 379 38.49 -0.01 -20.73
C MET A 379 37.44 0.86 -21.42
N ALA A 380 36.15 0.53 -21.28
CA ALA A 380 35.05 1.24 -21.93
C ALA A 380 33.91 1.53 -20.95
N PRO A 381 34.13 2.42 -19.95
CA PRO A 381 33.16 2.68 -18.89
C PRO A 381 31.97 3.54 -19.31
N GLY A 382 31.99 4.12 -20.51
CA GLY A 382 30.94 4.99 -21.01
C GLY A 382 29.69 4.18 -21.37
N TRP A 383 28.57 4.46 -20.73
CA TRP A 383 27.38 3.62 -20.85
C TRP A 383 26.19 4.40 -21.43
N PHE A 384 25.52 3.85 -22.44
CA PHE A 384 24.27 4.42 -22.93
C PHE A 384 23.07 3.60 -22.43
N LEU A 385 22.43 4.10 -21.38
CA LEU A 385 21.26 3.46 -20.78
C LEU A 385 19.99 3.93 -21.48
N ASN A 386 19.21 2.99 -22.01
CA ASN A 386 17.91 3.30 -22.61
C ASN A 386 16.82 3.42 -21.53
N ARG A 387 16.60 2.34 -20.77
CA ARG A 387 15.57 2.27 -19.72
C ARG A 387 15.88 1.21 -18.68
N VAL A 388 15.25 1.34 -17.52
CA VAL A 388 15.19 0.30 -16.48
C VAL A 388 13.74 0.03 -16.14
N LEU A 389 13.37 -1.24 -16.07
CA LEU A 389 12.07 -1.71 -15.59
C LEU A 389 12.26 -2.40 -14.25
N VAL A 390 11.42 -2.06 -13.28
CA VAL A 390 11.47 -2.64 -11.94
C VAL A 390 10.10 -3.21 -11.63
N GLN A 391 10.03 -4.51 -11.37
CA GLN A 391 8.78 -5.21 -11.09
C GLN A 391 8.86 -5.89 -9.73
N ASN A 392 7.82 -5.73 -8.91
CA ASN A 392 7.70 -6.48 -7.67
C ASN A 392 7.42 -7.96 -7.98
N ILE A 393 8.21 -8.88 -7.43
CA ILE A 393 8.03 -10.32 -7.67
C ILE A 393 6.77 -10.85 -6.98
N ARG A 394 6.37 -10.25 -5.85
CA ARG A 394 5.17 -10.67 -5.11
C ARG A 394 3.90 -10.07 -5.67
N ASP A 395 3.96 -8.81 -6.12
CA ASP A 395 2.84 -8.14 -6.80
C ASP A 395 3.21 -7.79 -8.24
N PRO A 396 2.95 -8.70 -9.20
CA PRO A 396 3.31 -8.48 -10.60
C PRO A 396 2.63 -7.27 -11.25
N LYS A 397 1.59 -6.69 -10.62
CA LYS A 397 0.92 -5.47 -11.11
C LYS A 397 1.73 -4.21 -10.80
N GLU A 398 2.63 -4.27 -9.83
CA GLU A 398 3.47 -3.16 -9.43
C GLU A 398 4.73 -3.11 -10.31
N ILE A 399 4.65 -2.30 -11.37
CA ILE A 399 5.73 -2.10 -12.34
C ILE A 399 6.10 -0.62 -12.41
N TYR A 400 7.39 -0.34 -12.33
CA TYR A 400 7.95 1.00 -12.42
C TYR A 400 8.87 1.10 -13.64
N TYR A 401 8.67 2.15 -14.45
CA TYR A 401 9.48 2.45 -15.63
C TYR A 401 10.40 3.65 -15.36
N PHE A 402 11.69 3.48 -15.62
CA PHE A 402 12.69 4.53 -15.52
C PHE A 402 13.31 4.72 -16.90
N ILE A 403 12.89 5.77 -17.61
CA ILE A 403 13.35 6.06 -18.97
C ILE A 403 14.43 7.14 -18.88
N LEU A 404 15.60 6.88 -19.43
CA LEU A 404 16.69 7.86 -19.53
C LEU A 404 16.99 8.22 -20.98
N ASP A 405 17.22 7.20 -21.83
CA ASP A 405 17.72 7.35 -23.20
C ASP A 405 18.94 8.28 -23.32
N GLY A 406 19.95 8.04 -22.48
CA GLY A 406 21.06 8.96 -22.29
C GLY A 406 22.38 8.28 -21.92
N TRP A 407 23.47 9.02 -22.12
CA TRP A 407 24.80 8.61 -21.69
C TRP A 407 24.97 8.83 -20.18
N ILE A 408 25.51 7.82 -19.51
CA ILE A 408 26.08 7.86 -18.17
C ILE A 408 27.57 7.60 -18.36
N SER A 409 28.34 8.68 -18.40
CA SER A 409 29.76 8.67 -18.77
C SER A 409 30.40 9.96 -18.30
N LYS A 410 31.70 9.93 -18.03
CA LYS A 410 32.50 11.11 -17.71
C LYS A 410 32.75 11.98 -18.94
N ASP A 411 32.93 11.36 -20.11
CA ASP A 411 33.45 12.04 -21.31
C ASP A 411 32.34 12.41 -22.30
N VAL A 412 31.14 11.83 -22.17
CA VAL A 412 30.01 12.01 -23.10
C VAL A 412 28.71 12.22 -22.32
N GLY A 413 27.79 13.00 -22.89
CA GLY A 413 26.50 13.31 -22.26
C GLY A 413 26.64 14.43 -21.24
N GLU A 414 26.17 14.20 -20.01
CA GLU A 414 26.24 15.19 -18.93
C GLU A 414 27.54 15.14 -18.12
N GLY A 415 28.47 14.24 -18.44
CA GLY A 415 29.71 14.07 -17.69
C GLY A 415 29.52 13.45 -16.29
N LEU A 416 28.34 12.87 -16.04
CA LEU A 416 27.98 12.27 -14.75
C LEU A 416 28.04 10.75 -14.84
N LEU A 417 28.64 10.14 -13.82
CA LEU A 417 28.70 8.68 -13.63
C LEU A 417 27.43 8.10 -12.98
N TYR A 418 26.41 8.93 -12.79
CA TYR A 418 25.13 8.54 -12.21
C TYR A 418 23.97 9.33 -12.79
N ARG A 419 22.77 8.76 -12.66
CA ARG A 419 21.50 9.42 -12.99
C ARG A 419 20.45 9.09 -11.94
N GLU A 420 19.69 10.11 -11.54
CA GLU A 420 18.46 9.92 -10.77
C GLU A 420 17.26 10.08 -11.70
N ILE A 421 16.55 8.98 -11.94
CA ILE A 421 15.45 8.87 -12.90
C ILE A 421 14.14 8.75 -12.12
N ASN A 422 13.14 9.55 -12.46
CA ASN A 422 11.81 9.46 -11.85
C ASN A 422 11.05 8.24 -12.38
N ALA A 423 10.30 7.57 -11.50
CA ALA A 423 9.45 6.46 -11.86
C ALA A 423 8.23 6.93 -12.66
N LYS A 424 7.90 6.21 -13.74
CA LYS A 424 6.63 6.31 -14.47
C LYS A 424 5.83 5.04 -14.18
N ARG A 425 4.57 5.18 -13.76
CA ARG A 425 3.64 4.06 -13.55
C ARG A 425 2.95 3.61 -14.84
N ASP A 426 2.66 4.57 -15.70
CA ASP A 426 2.15 4.32 -17.05
C ASP A 426 3.28 4.41 -18.07
N LEU A 427 3.37 3.42 -18.98
CA LEU A 427 4.21 3.61 -20.18
C LEU A 427 3.71 4.85 -20.91
N ALA A 428 4.62 5.78 -21.20
CA ALA A 428 4.35 6.83 -22.17
C ALA A 428 3.81 6.19 -23.47
N PRO A 429 2.78 6.77 -24.11
CA PRO A 429 2.18 6.21 -25.33
C PRO A 429 3.20 6.00 -26.47
N GLU A 430 4.32 6.73 -26.45
CA GLU A 430 5.46 6.54 -27.35
C GLU A 430 6.14 5.17 -27.19
N VAL A 431 6.27 4.67 -25.96
CA VAL A 431 6.81 3.32 -25.69
C VAL A 431 5.77 2.25 -25.98
N LYS A 432 4.47 2.53 -25.84
CA LYS A 432 3.39 1.62 -26.28
C LYS A 432 3.34 1.45 -27.81
N LYS A 433 3.70 2.50 -28.58
CA LYS A 433 3.83 2.43 -30.04
C LYS A 433 5.09 1.68 -30.50
N ALA A 434 6.20 1.80 -29.76
CA ALA A 434 7.43 1.06 -30.02
C ALA A 434 7.39 -0.40 -29.51
N ALA A 435 6.61 -0.68 -28.47
CA ALA A 435 6.39 -2.00 -27.88
C ALA A 435 4.99 -2.51 -28.21
N LYS A 436 4.79 -3.01 -29.43
CA LYS A 436 3.69 -3.94 -29.67
C LYS A 436 3.88 -5.15 -28.74
N LYS A 437 2.93 -5.31 -27.82
CA LYS A 437 2.78 -6.35 -26.78
C LYS A 437 3.62 -6.11 -25.50
N PRO A 438 3.02 -5.64 -24.39
CA PRO A 438 3.68 -5.72 -23.08
C PRO A 438 3.87 -7.20 -22.72
N ILE A 439 5.13 -7.63 -22.61
CA ILE A 439 5.50 -8.98 -22.19
C ILE A 439 5.25 -9.07 -20.68
N ILE A 440 4.10 -9.62 -20.31
CA ILE A 440 3.79 -10.00 -18.93
C ILE A 440 4.49 -11.34 -18.67
N ILE A 441 5.68 -11.31 -18.05
CA ILE A 441 6.34 -12.50 -17.50
C ILE A 441 5.78 -12.71 -16.09
N GLN A 442 4.67 -13.43 -15.96
CA GLN A 442 4.20 -13.90 -14.65
C GLN A 442 4.98 -15.16 -14.26
N LYS A 443 5.51 -15.16 -13.04
CA LYS A 443 6.22 -16.28 -12.45
C LYS A 443 5.19 -17.25 -11.86
N GLY A 444 5.15 -18.48 -12.36
CA GLY A 444 4.50 -19.59 -11.67
C GLY A 444 5.29 -20.89 -11.88
N LYS A 445 4.66 -22.04 -11.65
CA LYS A 445 5.33 -23.35 -11.60
C LYS A 445 6.08 -23.63 -12.92
N GLU A 446 7.37 -23.92 -12.83
CA GLU A 446 8.14 -24.36 -13.99
C GLU A 446 7.70 -25.77 -14.39
N ILE A 447 7.46 -25.95 -15.68
CA ILE A 447 7.12 -27.23 -16.28
C ILE A 447 8.10 -27.55 -17.40
N LEU A 448 8.11 -28.81 -17.79
CA LEU A 448 8.91 -29.26 -18.92
C LEU A 448 8.15 -29.04 -20.22
N TYR A 449 8.83 -28.46 -21.21
CA TYR A 449 8.41 -28.48 -22.60
C TYR A 449 9.41 -29.30 -23.40
N GLU A 450 8.90 -30.06 -24.36
CA GLU A 450 9.73 -30.69 -25.39
C GLU A 450 9.40 -30.04 -26.73
N VAL A 451 10.41 -29.44 -27.36
CA VAL A 451 10.30 -28.72 -28.62
C VAL A 451 11.01 -29.54 -29.67
N GLN A 452 10.27 -29.94 -30.71
CA GLN A 452 10.81 -30.63 -31.86
C GLN A 452 10.76 -29.68 -33.05
N VAL A 453 11.89 -29.47 -33.71
CA VAL A 453 12.03 -28.54 -34.83
C VAL A 453 12.48 -29.32 -36.05
N ARG A 454 11.80 -29.14 -37.19
CA ARG A 454 12.21 -29.72 -38.46
C ARG A 454 12.76 -28.62 -39.37
N THR A 455 14.02 -28.75 -39.75
CA THR A 455 14.63 -27.91 -40.79
C THR A 455 14.24 -28.45 -42.17
N GLY A 456 13.91 -27.55 -43.10
CA GLY A 456 13.47 -27.95 -44.44
C GLY A 456 14.56 -28.67 -45.24
N ASN A 457 14.14 -29.46 -46.21
CA ASN A 457 15.05 -30.17 -47.12
C ASN A 457 15.29 -29.37 -48.41
N VAL A 458 15.67 -28.09 -48.27
CA VAL A 458 16.02 -27.20 -49.40
C VAL A 458 17.51 -26.83 -49.35
N LYS A 459 18.09 -26.35 -50.46
CA LYS A 459 19.51 -25.95 -50.47
C LYS A 459 19.72 -24.83 -49.44
N PHE A 460 20.81 -24.92 -48.67
CA PHE A 460 21.19 -23.95 -47.62
C PHE A 460 20.17 -23.79 -46.48
N ALA A 461 19.32 -24.78 -46.25
CA ALA A 461 18.28 -24.69 -45.22
C ALA A 461 18.80 -24.70 -43.78
N GLY A 462 20.01 -25.21 -43.55
CA GLY A 462 20.59 -25.34 -42.20
C GLY A 462 21.13 -24.02 -41.67
N THR A 463 21.31 -23.93 -40.36
CA THR A 463 21.82 -22.71 -39.70
C THR A 463 22.79 -23.05 -38.57
N ASP A 464 23.85 -22.26 -38.48
CA ASP A 464 24.78 -22.28 -37.34
C ASP A 464 24.42 -21.20 -36.29
N ALA A 465 23.34 -20.45 -36.52
CA ALA A 465 22.90 -19.39 -35.62
C ALA A 465 22.21 -19.95 -34.37
N ASN A 466 22.21 -19.18 -33.27
CA ASN A 466 21.57 -19.60 -32.03
C ASN A 466 20.04 -19.51 -32.15
N VAL A 467 19.39 -20.64 -32.42
CA VAL A 467 17.94 -20.75 -32.52
C VAL A 467 17.30 -20.68 -31.13
N TYR A 468 16.19 -19.95 -31.03
CA TYR A 468 15.41 -19.83 -29.83
C TYR A 468 13.90 -19.92 -30.11
N ILE A 469 13.15 -20.26 -29.07
CA ILE A 469 11.69 -20.24 -29.07
C ILE A 469 11.14 -19.40 -27.92
N ILE A 470 10.01 -18.72 -28.16
CA ILE A 470 9.19 -18.09 -27.13
C ILE A 470 7.79 -18.69 -27.21
N ILE A 471 7.28 -19.22 -26.12
CA ILE A 471 5.96 -19.83 -26.05
C ILE A 471 4.99 -18.85 -25.39
N GLU A 472 3.87 -18.54 -26.05
CA GLU A 472 2.81 -17.65 -25.55
C GLU A 472 1.52 -18.45 -25.35
N GLY A 473 0.95 -18.36 -24.16
CA GLY A 473 -0.26 -19.10 -23.79
C GLY A 473 -1.22 -18.30 -22.91
N THR A 474 -2.26 -18.97 -22.40
CA THR A 474 -3.30 -18.32 -21.59
C THR A 474 -2.82 -17.72 -20.28
N LYS A 475 -1.72 -18.22 -19.70
CA LYS A 475 -1.13 -17.75 -18.43
C LYS A 475 0.05 -16.78 -18.61
N GLY A 476 0.44 -16.47 -19.86
CA GLY A 476 1.52 -15.55 -20.16
C GLY A 476 2.50 -16.09 -21.20
N ARG A 477 3.68 -15.47 -21.27
CA ARG A 477 4.71 -15.76 -22.27
C ARG A 477 6.02 -16.16 -21.61
N THR A 478 6.74 -17.13 -22.19
CA THR A 478 8.08 -17.49 -21.71
C THR A 478 9.12 -16.43 -22.07
N LYS A 479 10.31 -16.51 -21.47
CA LYS A 479 11.51 -15.87 -22.02
C LYS A 479 11.93 -16.55 -23.33
N LYS A 480 12.94 -16.00 -24.01
CA LYS A 480 13.65 -16.71 -25.10
C LYS A 480 14.29 -17.98 -24.54
N LEU A 481 13.85 -19.13 -25.01
CA LEU A 481 14.40 -20.43 -24.68
C LEU A 481 15.33 -20.84 -25.81
N ILE A 482 16.63 -20.84 -25.55
CA ILE A 482 17.63 -21.28 -26.53
C ILE A 482 17.46 -22.77 -26.75
N LEU A 483 17.43 -23.19 -28.01
CA LEU A 483 17.29 -24.58 -28.42
C LEU A 483 18.66 -25.12 -28.80
N ASP A 484 19.38 -25.66 -27.81
CA ASP A 484 20.71 -26.22 -28.00
C ASP A 484 20.89 -27.46 -27.12
N ASP A 485 21.44 -28.53 -27.68
CA ASP A 485 21.78 -29.79 -27.00
C ASP A 485 23.26 -30.22 -27.21
N ALA A 486 24.13 -29.28 -27.59
CA ALA A 486 25.57 -29.45 -27.84
C ALA A 486 25.93 -30.34 -29.06
N LYS A 487 24.95 -30.77 -29.85
CA LYS A 487 25.17 -31.40 -31.16
C LYS A 487 25.11 -30.36 -32.27
N ASN A 488 25.51 -30.78 -33.47
CA ASN A 488 25.25 -29.99 -34.67
C ASN A 488 23.75 -30.05 -35.00
N ASN A 489 23.03 -29.03 -34.57
CA ASN A 489 21.58 -28.94 -34.65
C ASN A 489 21.14 -28.14 -35.88
N PHE A 490 19.87 -28.28 -36.25
CA PHE A 490 19.21 -27.52 -37.31
C PHE A 490 19.77 -27.74 -38.72
N GLU A 491 20.38 -28.90 -38.95
CA GLU A 491 20.89 -29.29 -40.26
C GLU A 491 19.79 -29.51 -41.30
N LYS A 492 20.13 -29.31 -42.57
CA LYS A 492 19.19 -29.47 -43.70
C LYS A 492 18.47 -30.82 -43.63
N GLY A 493 17.14 -30.81 -43.62
CA GLY A 493 16.30 -32.00 -43.60
C GLY A 493 16.30 -32.77 -42.28
N MET A 494 17.00 -32.29 -41.26
CA MET A 494 17.07 -32.92 -39.95
C MET A 494 15.93 -32.45 -39.04
N THR A 495 15.70 -33.23 -37.98
CA THR A 495 14.67 -32.95 -36.99
C THR A 495 15.25 -33.11 -35.60
N ASP A 496 15.32 -32.00 -34.89
CA ASP A 496 16.01 -31.89 -33.60
C ASP A 496 15.00 -31.76 -32.47
N LYS A 497 15.33 -32.30 -31.30
CA LYS A 497 14.45 -32.37 -30.13
C LYS A 497 15.13 -31.79 -28.91
N PHE A 498 14.48 -30.82 -28.29
CA PHE A 498 15.00 -30.07 -27.15
C PHE A 498 14.06 -30.18 -25.97
N LYS A 499 14.61 -30.41 -24.78
CA LYS A 499 13.86 -30.38 -23.53
C LYS A 499 14.18 -29.10 -22.78
N VAL A 500 13.21 -28.20 -22.68
CA VAL A 500 13.37 -26.87 -22.07
C VAL A 500 12.45 -26.73 -20.86
N LYS A 501 13.00 -26.25 -19.74
CA LYS A 501 12.21 -25.91 -18.55
C LYS A 501 11.82 -24.45 -18.62
N ALA A 502 10.53 -24.17 -18.53
CA ALA A 502 10.00 -22.82 -18.54
C ALA A 502 8.72 -22.71 -17.71
N PHE A 503 8.27 -21.48 -17.46
CA PHE A 503 7.01 -21.25 -16.77
C PHE A 503 5.83 -21.90 -17.52
N ASP A 504 4.87 -22.44 -16.78
CA ASP A 504 3.59 -22.90 -17.30
C ASP A 504 2.78 -21.76 -17.95
N THR A 505 2.79 -21.74 -19.27
CA THR A 505 2.06 -20.77 -20.10
C THR A 505 0.57 -21.10 -20.21
N GLY A 506 0.10 -22.19 -19.59
CA GLY A 506 -1.27 -22.69 -19.79
C GLY A 506 -1.46 -23.26 -21.19
N SER A 507 -2.64 -23.07 -21.79
CA SER A 507 -2.89 -23.53 -23.16
C SER A 507 -2.12 -22.64 -24.13
N ILE A 508 -1.25 -23.24 -24.96
CA ILE A 508 -0.41 -22.51 -25.91
C ILE A 508 -1.31 -21.89 -26.99
N LYS A 509 -1.13 -20.59 -27.23
CA LYS A 509 -1.87 -19.79 -28.22
C LYS A 509 -1.03 -19.49 -29.45
N SER A 510 0.24 -19.16 -29.25
CA SER A 510 1.20 -18.92 -30.32
C SER A 510 2.62 -19.22 -29.84
N ILE A 511 3.54 -19.40 -30.78
CA ILE A 511 4.97 -19.49 -30.52
C ILE A 511 5.70 -18.50 -31.40
N TYR A 512 6.90 -18.11 -30.98
CA TYR A 512 7.81 -17.31 -31.78
C TYR A 512 9.08 -18.10 -31.92
N ILE A 513 9.43 -18.46 -33.14
CA ILE A 513 10.66 -19.17 -33.45
C ILE A 513 11.56 -18.22 -34.21
N GLY A 514 12.85 -18.17 -33.85
CA GLY A 514 13.81 -17.25 -34.44
C GLY A 514 15.24 -17.62 -34.11
N HIS A 515 16.18 -16.86 -34.64
CA HIS A 515 17.62 -17.01 -34.37
C HIS A 515 18.29 -15.64 -34.23
N ASP A 516 19.53 -15.62 -33.74
CA ASP A 516 20.29 -14.39 -33.48
C ASP A 516 21.11 -13.88 -34.67
N ASN A 517 21.00 -14.53 -35.83
CA ASN A 517 21.76 -14.24 -37.04
C ASN A 517 23.29 -14.29 -36.86
N SER A 518 23.79 -15.11 -35.93
CA SER A 518 25.22 -15.35 -35.77
C SER A 518 25.75 -16.35 -36.81
N GLY A 519 27.05 -16.25 -37.12
CA GLY A 519 27.75 -17.17 -38.02
C GLY A 519 27.57 -16.88 -39.53
N PRO A 520 28.48 -17.39 -40.37
CA PRO A 520 28.28 -17.42 -41.82
C PRO A 520 27.14 -18.38 -42.18
N GLY A 521 26.24 -18.00 -43.08
CA GLY A 521 25.09 -18.86 -43.46
C GLY A 521 24.00 -18.93 -42.40
N ALA A 522 23.76 -17.85 -41.67
CA ALA A 522 22.77 -17.80 -40.59
C ALA A 522 21.31 -18.00 -41.06
N GLY A 523 21.02 -17.82 -42.35
CA GLY A 523 19.69 -17.99 -42.90
C GLY A 523 19.17 -19.41 -42.71
N TRP A 524 17.95 -19.54 -42.20
CA TRP A 524 17.41 -20.82 -41.77
C TRP A 524 16.05 -21.09 -42.41
N PHE A 525 15.87 -22.27 -43.01
CA PHE A 525 14.54 -22.69 -43.46
C PHE A 525 13.88 -23.59 -42.41
N CYS A 526 12.93 -23.03 -41.67
CA CYS A 526 12.13 -23.78 -40.71
C CYS A 526 10.89 -24.36 -41.42
N GLU A 527 10.74 -25.69 -41.42
CA GLU A 527 9.57 -26.37 -42.00
C GLU A 527 8.39 -26.34 -41.02
N ASP A 528 8.59 -26.82 -39.79
CA ASP A 528 7.57 -26.92 -38.74
C ASP A 528 8.18 -27.13 -37.37
N VAL A 529 7.36 -26.86 -36.35
CA VAL A 529 7.70 -26.99 -34.94
C VAL A 529 6.58 -27.74 -34.23
N THR A 530 6.93 -28.71 -33.40
CA THR A 530 6.01 -29.40 -32.49
C THR A 530 6.40 -29.09 -31.06
N VAL A 531 5.47 -28.61 -30.25
CA VAL A 531 5.69 -28.30 -28.84
C VAL A 531 4.82 -29.21 -27.97
N ARG A 532 5.46 -29.98 -27.10
CA ARG A 532 4.81 -30.81 -26.08
C ARG A 532 4.90 -30.12 -24.72
N LYS A 533 3.77 -29.79 -24.13
CA LYS A 533 3.63 -29.27 -22.78
C LYS A 533 3.32 -30.41 -21.82
N PHE A 534 4.25 -30.76 -20.94
CA PHE A 534 3.98 -31.79 -19.92
C PHE A 534 3.01 -31.27 -18.85
N LEU A 535 2.02 -32.09 -18.51
CA LEU A 535 0.99 -31.75 -17.54
C LEU A 535 1.48 -32.05 -16.12
N THR A 536 1.23 -31.13 -15.20
CA THR A 536 1.51 -31.36 -13.77
C THR A 536 0.48 -32.30 -13.14
N GLU A 537 0.83 -32.99 -12.06
CA GLU A 537 -0.10 -33.91 -11.35
C GLU A 537 -1.45 -33.25 -11.00
N GLU A 538 -1.43 -31.96 -10.65
CA GLU A 538 -2.64 -31.17 -10.39
C GLU A 538 -3.51 -31.03 -11.66
N GLU A 539 -2.90 -30.68 -12.81
CA GLU A 539 -3.60 -30.57 -14.10
C GLU A 539 -4.11 -31.93 -14.58
N GLN A 540 -3.36 -33.00 -14.35
CA GLN A 540 -3.77 -34.37 -14.67
C GLN A 540 -5.02 -34.76 -13.88
N ASN A 541 -5.03 -34.51 -12.57
CA ASN A 541 -6.16 -34.78 -11.69
C ASN A 541 -7.40 -33.95 -12.06
N ASP A 542 -7.21 -32.65 -12.33
CA ASP A 542 -8.30 -31.78 -12.73
C ASP A 542 -8.88 -32.14 -14.10
N PHE A 543 -8.04 -32.58 -15.03
CA PHE A 543 -8.47 -33.09 -16.34
C PHE A 543 -9.33 -34.35 -16.18
N LEU A 544 -8.86 -35.32 -15.39
CA LEU A 544 -9.62 -36.54 -15.09
C LEU A 544 -10.95 -36.24 -14.38
N ARG A 545 -10.99 -35.27 -13.46
CA ARG A 545 -12.24 -34.83 -12.80
C ARG A 545 -13.24 -34.23 -13.80
N LYS A 546 -12.78 -33.32 -14.66
CA LYS A 546 -13.63 -32.69 -15.69
C LYS A 546 -14.17 -33.72 -16.69
N LEU A 547 -13.34 -34.69 -17.08
CA LEU A 547 -13.76 -35.82 -17.89
C LEU A 547 -14.87 -36.62 -17.23
N LYS A 548 -14.70 -37.02 -15.96
CA LYS A 548 -15.75 -37.74 -15.19
C LYS A 548 -17.06 -36.98 -15.10
N LEU A 549 -17.01 -35.64 -15.01
CA LEU A 549 -18.22 -34.81 -14.96
C LEU A 549 -18.96 -34.78 -16.31
N LYS A 550 -18.22 -34.77 -17.43
CA LYS A 550 -18.79 -34.81 -18.78
C LYS A 550 -19.42 -36.17 -19.14
N THR A 551 -18.90 -37.26 -18.57
CA THR A 551 -19.39 -38.63 -18.85
C THR A 551 -20.61 -39.03 -18.01
N ARG A 552 -21.03 -38.23 -17.02
CA ARG A 552 -22.29 -38.48 -16.29
C ARG A 552 -23.48 -38.25 -17.23
N PRO A 553 -24.41 -39.21 -17.39
CA PRO A 553 -25.58 -39.05 -18.23
C PRO A 553 -26.38 -37.80 -17.82
N LYS A 554 -26.77 -36.95 -18.78
CA LYS A 554 -27.68 -35.79 -18.58
C LYS A 554 -29.13 -36.22 -18.28
N ASP A 555 -29.35 -37.37 -17.63
CA ASP A 555 -30.69 -37.94 -17.42
C ASP A 555 -31.53 -37.22 -16.36
N LYS A 556 -30.95 -36.27 -15.62
CA LYS A 556 -31.72 -35.48 -14.64
C LYS A 556 -32.52 -34.33 -15.24
N HIS A 557 -32.19 -33.82 -16.41
CA HIS A 557 -32.94 -32.68 -17.00
C HIS A 557 -34.13 -33.14 -17.86
N LYS A 558 -34.06 -34.33 -18.46
CA LYS A 558 -35.18 -34.92 -19.23
C LYS A 558 -36.33 -35.41 -18.33
N LYS A 559 -36.05 -35.86 -17.10
CA LYS A 559 -37.10 -36.29 -16.14
C LYS A 559 -37.96 -35.13 -15.63
N THR A 560 -37.40 -33.94 -15.43
CA THR A 560 -38.15 -32.79 -14.91
C THR A 560 -39.07 -32.16 -15.97
N LEU A 561 -38.66 -32.16 -17.24
CA LEU A 561 -39.49 -31.66 -18.34
C LEU A 561 -40.58 -32.66 -18.75
N SER A 562 -40.27 -33.96 -18.77
CA SER A 562 -41.27 -35.02 -19.02
C SER A 562 -42.26 -35.19 -17.86
N GLN A 563 -41.86 -34.96 -16.60
CA GLN A 563 -42.80 -34.87 -15.48
C GLN A 563 -43.63 -33.58 -15.49
N LYS A 564 -43.07 -32.43 -15.92
CA LYS A 564 -43.84 -31.17 -16.06
C LYS A 564 -44.81 -31.20 -17.26
N LEU A 565 -44.47 -31.88 -18.34
CA LEU A 565 -45.35 -32.09 -19.49
C LEU A 565 -46.43 -33.14 -19.18
N ARG A 566 -46.10 -34.20 -18.42
CA ARG A 566 -47.10 -35.18 -17.92
C ARG A 566 -48.05 -34.60 -16.86
N ALA A 567 -47.61 -33.61 -16.09
CA ALA A 567 -48.45 -32.89 -15.13
C ALA A 567 -49.36 -31.81 -15.78
N ARG A 568 -49.09 -31.45 -17.05
CA ARG A 568 -49.95 -30.56 -17.85
C ARG A 568 -50.89 -31.31 -18.79
N SER A 569 -50.60 -32.56 -19.12
CA SER A 569 -51.43 -33.41 -19.97
C SER A 569 -52.52 -34.21 -19.23
N SER A 570 -52.70 -33.99 -17.92
CA SER A 570 -53.78 -34.58 -17.12
C SER A 570 -54.98 -33.65 -16.90
N SER A 571 -55.07 -32.53 -17.62
CA SER A 571 -56.27 -31.68 -17.64
C SER A 571 -56.46 -31.01 -19.01
N ARG A 572 -57.02 -31.78 -19.95
CA ARG A 572 -57.97 -31.35 -21.01
C ARG A 572 -58.05 -32.44 -22.08
N GLN A 573 -59.15 -33.19 -22.04
CA GLN A 573 -59.73 -33.79 -23.25
C GLN A 573 -60.38 -32.68 -24.07
N ARG A 574 -60.03 -32.61 -25.36
CA ARG A 574 -60.89 -32.44 -26.54
C ARG A 574 -60.25 -31.58 -27.63
N ASP A 575 -60.21 -32.22 -28.79
CA ASP A 575 -60.49 -31.74 -30.15
C ASP A 575 -59.48 -30.83 -30.88
N ASP A 576 -59.00 -31.42 -31.99
CA ASP A 576 -58.88 -30.88 -33.35
C ASP A 576 -57.82 -29.83 -33.75
N GLN A 577 -56.97 -30.32 -34.66
CA GLN A 577 -56.58 -29.78 -35.98
C GLN A 577 -55.62 -28.59 -36.15
N SER A 578 -54.73 -28.82 -37.15
CA SER A 578 -53.94 -27.87 -37.96
C SER A 578 -52.83 -27.13 -37.22
N ASP A 579 -51.71 -26.74 -37.81
CA ASP A 579 -50.98 -27.06 -39.04
C ASP A 579 -49.58 -26.43 -38.80
N THR A 580 -48.57 -26.97 -39.47
CA THR A 580 -47.34 -26.31 -39.97
C THR A 580 -46.68 -25.14 -39.21
N ASP A 581 -45.45 -25.34 -38.76
CA ASP A 581 -44.25 -24.54 -39.13
C ASP A 581 -43.04 -25.05 -38.30
N SER A 582 -42.07 -25.76 -38.87
CA SER A 582 -40.98 -25.32 -39.77
C SER A 582 -39.85 -24.54 -39.04
N LEU A 583 -38.60 -24.82 -39.48
CA LEU A 583 -37.31 -24.17 -39.17
C LEU A 583 -36.48 -24.80 -38.03
N SER A 584 -35.62 -25.79 -38.32
CA SER A 584 -34.22 -25.71 -38.85
C SER A 584 -33.20 -25.27 -37.77
N GLU A 585 -32.41 -26.19 -37.20
CA GLU A 585 -31.09 -26.69 -37.69
C GLU A 585 -29.92 -25.69 -37.58
N SER A 586 -28.71 -26.28 -37.50
CA SER A 586 -27.35 -25.74 -37.45
C SER A 586 -26.76 -25.39 -36.07
N ASP A 587 -25.54 -25.77 -35.69
CA ASP A 587 -24.49 -26.66 -36.23
C ASP A 587 -23.55 -26.98 -35.04
N GLU A 588 -23.26 -28.26 -34.75
CA GLU A 588 -21.98 -28.93 -35.02
C GLU A 588 -20.72 -28.22 -34.49
N ASP A 589 -20.11 -28.81 -33.46
CA ASP A 589 -18.65 -28.82 -33.31
C ASP A 589 -18.25 -30.24 -32.89
N SER A 590 -17.96 -31.05 -33.91
CA SER A 590 -17.54 -32.44 -33.83
C SER A 590 -16.16 -32.57 -33.16
N VAL A 591 -16.12 -33.13 -31.95
CA VAL A 591 -14.89 -33.67 -31.36
C VAL A 591 -15.03 -35.19 -31.27
N SER A 592 -14.05 -35.89 -31.85
CA SER A 592 -14.04 -37.33 -32.09
C SER A 592 -14.51 -38.19 -30.90
N VAL A 593 -15.58 -38.94 -31.13
CA VAL A 593 -16.30 -39.78 -30.14
C VAL A 593 -15.50 -41.04 -29.73
N GLY A 594 -14.31 -41.27 -30.30
CA GLY A 594 -13.54 -42.51 -30.15
C GLY A 594 -12.62 -42.65 -28.92
N SER A 595 -12.36 -41.61 -28.12
CA SER A 595 -11.23 -41.66 -27.14
C SER A 595 -11.63 -41.83 -25.65
N TYR A 596 -12.92 -41.83 -25.31
CA TYR A 596 -13.34 -41.64 -23.90
C TYR A 596 -13.62 -42.92 -23.11
N LYS A 597 -13.90 -44.05 -23.77
CA LYS A 597 -14.23 -45.32 -23.10
C LYS A 597 -13.01 -46.06 -22.56
N ASP A 598 -11.80 -45.71 -23.00
CA ASP A 598 -10.57 -46.43 -22.65
C ASP A 598 -9.78 -45.78 -21.50
N VAL A 599 -10.28 -44.66 -20.95
CA VAL A 599 -9.60 -43.91 -19.88
C VAL A 599 -10.05 -44.36 -18.49
N PHE A 600 -11.26 -44.92 -18.36
CA PHE A 600 -11.80 -45.41 -17.10
C PHE A 600 -12.21 -46.88 -17.22
N ASN A 601 -11.87 -47.69 -16.21
CA ASN A 601 -12.37 -49.05 -16.08
C ASN A 601 -13.88 -49.06 -15.78
N VAL A 602 -14.49 -50.24 -15.87
CA VAL A 602 -15.93 -50.47 -15.57
C VAL A 602 -16.33 -49.93 -14.18
N ASP A 603 -15.39 -49.94 -13.21
CA ASP A 603 -15.58 -49.41 -11.85
C ASP A 603 -15.38 -47.88 -11.74
N GLY A 604 -15.13 -47.16 -12.84
CA GLY A 604 -14.92 -45.71 -12.85
C GLY A 604 -13.53 -45.25 -12.33
N LYS A 605 -12.58 -46.18 -12.17
CA LYS A 605 -11.17 -45.88 -11.85
C LYS A 605 -10.38 -45.53 -13.13
N PRO A 606 -9.50 -44.50 -13.11
CA PRO A 606 -8.69 -44.16 -14.27
C PRO A 606 -7.67 -45.27 -14.58
N VAL A 607 -7.58 -45.67 -15.84
CA VAL A 607 -6.63 -46.66 -16.40
C VAL A 607 -5.53 -45.97 -17.19
N LYS A 608 -5.80 -44.74 -17.65
CA LYS A 608 -4.84 -43.91 -18.37
C LYS A 608 -4.80 -42.52 -17.78
N THR A 609 -3.62 -41.92 -17.75
CA THR A 609 -3.39 -40.55 -17.23
C THR A 609 -2.86 -39.66 -18.35
N PRO A 610 -3.39 -38.43 -18.53
CA PRO A 610 -2.89 -37.52 -19.55
C PRO A 610 -1.45 -37.09 -19.19
N LEU A 611 -0.52 -37.19 -20.13
CA LEU A 611 0.91 -36.94 -19.88
C LEU A 611 1.34 -35.56 -20.38
N TYR A 612 1.01 -35.23 -21.64
CA TYR A 612 1.33 -33.94 -22.24
C TYR A 612 0.28 -33.52 -23.27
N GLU A 613 0.18 -32.21 -23.49
CA GLU A 613 -0.52 -31.62 -24.64
C GLU A 613 0.49 -31.40 -25.76
N GLU A 614 0.20 -31.87 -26.97
CA GLU A 614 1.04 -31.66 -28.16
C GLU A 614 0.39 -30.62 -29.08
N TYR A 615 1.19 -29.64 -29.51
CA TYR A 615 0.79 -28.56 -30.39
C TYR A 615 1.68 -28.56 -31.65
N TYR A 616 1.06 -28.58 -32.82
CA TYR A 616 1.77 -28.60 -34.11
C TYR A 616 1.68 -27.24 -34.81
N PHE A 617 2.83 -26.71 -35.23
CA PHE A 617 2.97 -25.40 -35.87
C PHE A 617 3.64 -25.55 -37.22
N VAL A 618 3.07 -24.93 -38.25
CA VAL A 618 3.63 -24.96 -39.61
C VAL A 618 4.32 -23.63 -39.89
N CYS A 619 5.59 -23.66 -40.34
CA CYS A 619 6.33 -22.48 -40.75
C CYS A 619 6.50 -22.45 -42.28
N LYS A 620 7.18 -23.46 -42.83
CA LYS A 620 7.54 -23.63 -44.26
C LYS A 620 8.16 -22.39 -44.87
N ASN A 621 9.05 -21.76 -44.12
CA ASN A 621 9.55 -20.46 -44.49
C ASN A 621 11.00 -20.19 -44.10
N TRP A 622 11.62 -19.27 -44.85
CA TRP A 622 12.93 -18.75 -44.50
C TRP A 622 12.79 -17.78 -43.34
N ILE A 623 13.67 -17.94 -42.36
CA ILE A 623 13.92 -17.06 -41.25
C ILE A 623 15.35 -16.59 -41.48
N ALA A 624 15.50 -15.47 -42.18
CA ALA A 624 16.76 -14.95 -42.70
C ALA A 624 16.61 -13.46 -43.02
N LEU A 625 17.69 -12.67 -42.94
CA LEU A 625 17.66 -11.24 -43.29
C LEU A 625 17.67 -11.00 -44.80
N ASP A 626 18.33 -11.88 -45.54
CA ASP A 626 18.65 -11.76 -46.96
C ASP A 626 17.72 -12.61 -47.86
N GLU A 627 16.77 -13.33 -47.27
CA GLU A 627 15.78 -14.11 -48.01
C GLU A 627 14.32 -13.79 -47.62
N LYS A 628 13.43 -13.92 -48.61
CA LYS A 628 11.98 -13.74 -48.52
C LYS A 628 11.54 -12.42 -47.86
N ASP A 629 11.11 -12.45 -46.60
CA ASP A 629 10.53 -11.31 -45.87
C ASP A 629 11.52 -10.65 -44.91
N GLY A 630 12.78 -11.12 -44.85
CA GLY A 630 13.84 -10.48 -44.06
C GLY A 630 13.66 -10.61 -42.55
N LEU A 631 12.79 -11.51 -42.09
CA LEU A 631 12.47 -11.67 -40.67
C LEU A 631 13.32 -12.76 -40.02
N LEU A 632 13.96 -12.42 -38.90
CA LEU A 632 14.73 -13.34 -38.06
C LEU A 632 13.89 -14.05 -36.98
N GLU A 633 12.60 -13.71 -36.88
CA GLU A 633 11.66 -14.26 -35.93
C GLU A 633 10.26 -14.32 -36.57
N ARG A 634 9.52 -15.40 -36.32
CA ARG A 634 8.15 -15.57 -36.82
C ARG A 634 7.19 -16.02 -35.72
N GLU A 635 6.05 -15.35 -35.64
CA GLU A 635 4.90 -15.80 -34.83
C GLU A 635 4.13 -16.90 -35.57
N LEU A 636 4.02 -18.07 -34.96
CA LEU A 636 3.28 -19.22 -35.48
C LEU A 636 2.11 -19.55 -34.55
N HIS A 637 0.98 -19.94 -35.15
CA HIS A 637 -0.22 -20.36 -34.43
C HIS A 637 -0.42 -21.88 -34.57
N PRO A 638 -0.95 -22.56 -33.54
CA PRO A 638 -1.10 -24.00 -33.56
C PRO A 638 -2.13 -24.42 -34.61
N LYS A 639 -1.75 -25.32 -35.51
CA LYS A 639 -2.63 -25.91 -36.52
C LYS A 639 -3.47 -27.05 -35.95
N SER A 640 -2.93 -27.78 -34.98
CA SER A 640 -3.65 -28.83 -34.26
C SER A 640 -3.17 -28.92 -32.81
N LYS A 641 -4.05 -29.44 -31.96
CA LYS A 641 -3.81 -29.75 -30.55
C LYS A 641 -4.29 -31.17 -30.25
N SER A 642 -3.44 -32.00 -29.67
CA SER A 642 -3.77 -33.36 -29.21
C SER A 642 -3.34 -33.55 -27.75
N ILE A 643 -3.95 -34.52 -27.06
CA ILE A 643 -3.60 -34.89 -25.69
C ILE A 643 -3.17 -36.35 -25.71
N HIS A 644 -1.98 -36.63 -25.16
CA HIS A 644 -1.43 -37.98 -25.10
C HIS A 644 -1.57 -38.56 -23.70
N PHE A 645 -1.95 -39.83 -23.62
CA PHE A 645 -2.18 -40.55 -22.37
C PHE A 645 -1.12 -41.63 -22.16
N GLN A 646 -0.81 -41.90 -20.89
CA GLN A 646 0.04 -43.01 -20.44
C GLN A 646 -0.81 -44.01 -19.65
N ASP A 647 -0.61 -45.31 -19.91
CA ASP A 647 -1.30 -46.37 -19.18
C ASP A 647 -0.78 -46.43 -17.73
N LEU A 648 -1.72 -46.49 -16.77
CA LEU A 648 -1.44 -46.73 -15.36
C LEU A 648 -1.29 -48.25 -15.17
N LYS A 649 -0.10 -48.68 -14.75
CA LYS A 649 0.17 -50.09 -14.43
C LYS A 649 -0.63 -50.58 -13.24
#